data_AF-A0A1Y5IKJ1-F1
#
_entry.id   AF-A0A1Y5IKJ1-F1
#
_cell.length_a   1.000
_cell.length_b   1.000
_cell.length_c   1.000
_cell.angle_alpha   90.00
_cell.angle_beta   90.00
_cell.angle_gamma   90.00
#
_symmetry.space_group_name_H-M   'P 1'
#
loop_
_entity.id
_entity.type
_entity.pdbx_description
1 polymer ?
#
loop_
_entity_poly.entity_id
_entity_poly.type
_entity_poly.pdbx_seq_one_letter_code
_entity_poly.pdbx_strand_id
1 'polypeptide(L)'
;MFGTSVAMALFLYIADASHWRGARTRVARDAIVAAASALFMLSIGLSAHRYPQAPPTLYFIATPLVYAYFKMRFFKDRSMSSYLSAMARSLYACAGVIAMLFIAEASRTDAWWSTSLELKYRQAIGCHDDLATECLSAYVMWFSPCLAVLASLIFATFCALLASSMRSCDENSSSEKNVMNFTIKAFGSGLIFVFLGLWVAVSIAGGAKALSAILVTFSMSALVVLSGALAATVGLDAITSKVTSVPLFASIMNAVTDKYANVFKAVFLSTPLTLAFVVYLMLSFVNQRVRTIFGTAPDERSGSRWVTAKVSKQLDELQRWNWSRIMINVHYWIAVVIAFQVVAGSFTVVFLSALRVQLAAVPVVLVYIIFTFVGLAMFLIPIIPGLPVYITGGIILTDEPLVRAFGGGSKGYAWACVCAVALCFVIKLIAVIMQQKGIGERLGNRVWIRSMVNVNSTTMRSIRFLLTKPGLNFPKVTILVGGPDWPTSVITGILRLNVVEMLIGTLPVFFLIAPTTLAGAFMLKASRAAGSSADVMCRQTSVDSIVADESGPWTSIADIGLLCTGLAQGLALIAAAYFIEKTAAQERDALDAMPYDDEVLEVERGEEHRNELMRAIIHWDELSATTRRQLSFSTFMIIISFWGIMFAPSFLGEESVMREYLLTDCVSTRLDGKPWNIMTLLGWILLLVVMLSLFIVSRVNAIAKSEVDDIIADEEDFQNALHGMGPKRAWAKCPNHNEPVDEEKFRERLATTLETMSRTQIEKVRETMTERQLAPFSEETREFIVRAVASAMRRVDKK
;
A
#
# COMPACT_ATOMS: atom_id res chain seq x y z
N MET A 1 29.74 17.05 5.13
CA MET A 1 30.01 15.66 4.72
C MET A 1 28.89 15.07 3.85
N PHE A 2 27.62 15.11 4.28
CA PHE A 2 26.49 14.70 3.43
C PHE A 2 26.43 15.48 2.11
N GLY A 3 26.42 16.81 2.17
CA GLY A 3 26.39 17.65 0.96
C GLY A 3 27.56 17.41 0.00
N THR A 4 28.76 17.14 0.52
CA THR A 4 29.94 16.81 -0.30
C THR A 4 29.82 15.44 -0.97
N SER A 5 29.29 14.43 -0.26
CA SER A 5 29.01 13.11 -0.84
C SER A 5 27.98 13.21 -1.97
N VAL A 6 26.87 13.93 -1.74
CA VAL A 6 25.83 14.17 -2.74
C VAL A 6 26.41 14.92 -3.93
N ALA A 7 27.23 15.96 -3.71
CA ALA A 7 27.89 16.70 -4.79
C ALA A 7 28.82 15.81 -5.63
N MET A 8 29.57 14.90 -5.02
CA MET A 8 30.43 13.94 -5.74
C MET A 8 29.61 12.93 -6.55
N ALA A 9 28.50 12.42 -5.99
CA ALA A 9 27.59 11.53 -6.72
C ALA A 9 26.90 12.25 -7.90
N LEU A 10 26.47 13.50 -7.68
CA LEU A 10 25.90 14.35 -8.73
C LEU A 10 26.92 14.65 -9.82
N PHE A 11 28.17 14.93 -9.46
CA PHE A 11 29.26 15.12 -10.42
C PHE A 11 29.46 13.87 -11.29
N LEU A 12 29.53 12.68 -10.69
CA LEU A 12 29.65 11.43 -11.43
C LEU A 12 28.49 11.18 -12.38
N TYR A 13 27.26 11.53 -11.97
CA TYR A 13 26.08 11.43 -12.81
C TYR A 13 26.12 12.41 -13.98
N ILE A 14 26.40 13.69 -13.71
CA ILE A 14 26.45 14.77 -14.71
C ILE A 14 27.59 14.54 -15.71
N ALA A 15 28.75 14.10 -15.24
CA ALA A 15 29.91 13.82 -16.09
C ALA A 15 29.82 12.46 -16.81
N ASP A 16 28.69 11.78 -16.67
CA ASP A 16 28.38 10.50 -17.30
C ASP A 16 29.49 9.45 -17.10
N ALA A 17 29.94 9.32 -15.85
CA ALA A 17 31.08 8.48 -15.49
C ALA A 17 30.90 6.99 -15.85
N SER A 18 29.65 6.57 -16.10
CA SER A 18 29.34 5.23 -16.60
C SER A 18 29.99 4.91 -17.95
N HIS A 19 30.22 5.91 -18.81
CA HIS A 19 30.82 5.76 -20.13
C HIS A 19 32.35 5.97 -20.15
N TRP A 20 32.98 6.19 -18.99
CA TRP A 20 34.42 6.36 -18.89
C TRP A 20 35.13 5.01 -19.09
N ARG A 21 35.55 4.72 -20.34
CA ARG A 21 36.15 3.41 -20.72
C ARG A 21 37.67 3.32 -20.52
N GLY A 22 38.38 4.44 -20.40
CA GLY A 22 39.83 4.48 -20.18
C GLY A 22 40.24 3.85 -18.84
N ALA A 23 41.43 3.24 -18.76
CA ALA A 23 41.91 2.61 -17.53
C ALA A 23 42.08 3.63 -16.38
N ARG A 24 42.68 4.79 -16.67
CA ARG A 24 42.84 5.89 -15.69
C ARG A 24 41.50 6.50 -15.26
N THR A 25 40.55 6.64 -16.20
CA THR A 25 39.24 7.22 -15.90
C THR A 25 38.34 6.24 -15.14
N ARG A 26 38.45 4.92 -15.38
CA ARG A 26 37.82 3.90 -14.53
C ARG A 26 38.31 3.95 -13.10
N VAL A 27 39.64 4.01 -12.90
CA VAL A 27 40.23 4.13 -11.56
C VAL A 27 39.77 5.42 -10.88
N ALA A 28 39.74 6.55 -11.59
CA ALA A 28 39.25 7.82 -11.04
C ALA A 28 37.76 7.76 -10.67
N ARG A 29 36.91 7.17 -11.52
CA ARG A 29 35.49 6.95 -11.23
C ARG A 29 35.32 6.10 -9.97
N ASP A 30 35.98 4.96 -9.91
CA ASP A 30 35.83 4.02 -8.79
C ASP A 30 36.35 4.65 -7.48
N ALA A 31 37.41 5.47 -7.54
CA ALA A 31 37.90 6.25 -6.41
C ALA A 31 36.90 7.33 -5.94
N ILE A 32 36.29 8.08 -6.85
CA ILE A 32 35.28 9.10 -6.52
C ILE A 32 34.02 8.44 -5.96
N VAL A 33 33.58 7.30 -6.51
CA VAL A 33 32.46 6.52 -5.98
C VAL A 33 32.77 6.02 -4.56
N ALA A 34 33.97 5.47 -4.35
CA ALA A 34 34.40 4.99 -3.04
C ALA A 34 34.46 6.14 -2.02
N ALA A 35 35.01 7.30 -2.40
CA ALA A 35 35.08 8.48 -1.56
C ALA A 35 33.69 9.06 -1.25
N ALA A 36 32.81 9.17 -2.25
CA ALA A 36 31.43 9.63 -2.06
C ALA A 36 30.66 8.69 -1.12
N SER A 37 30.83 7.37 -1.30
CA SER A 37 30.21 6.36 -0.44
C SER A 37 30.75 6.42 0.98
N ALA A 38 32.07 6.53 1.16
CA ALA A 38 32.70 6.66 2.48
C ALA A 38 32.23 7.93 3.20
N LEU A 39 32.17 9.07 2.50
CA LEU A 39 31.68 10.33 3.06
C LEU A 39 30.18 10.27 3.40
N PHE A 40 29.38 9.53 2.63
CA PHE A 40 27.97 9.28 2.93
C PHE A 40 27.82 8.49 4.23
N MET A 41 28.52 7.36 4.31
CA MET A 41 28.51 6.45 5.46
C MET A 41 29.01 7.16 6.72
N LEU A 42 30.09 7.93 6.60
CA LEU A 42 30.65 8.72 7.69
C LEU A 42 29.69 9.84 8.11
N SER A 43 29.05 10.51 7.15
CA SER A 43 28.07 11.56 7.47
C SER A 43 26.85 11.02 8.19
N ILE A 44 26.33 9.85 7.80
CA ILE A 44 25.21 9.20 8.49
C ILE A 44 25.66 8.74 9.88
N GLY A 45 26.83 8.12 10.00
CA GLY A 45 27.40 7.69 11.28
C GLY A 45 27.59 8.86 12.26
N LEU A 46 28.12 9.99 11.79
CA LEU A 46 28.32 11.19 12.61
C LEU A 46 27.00 11.95 12.89
N SER A 47 25.97 11.75 12.07
CA SER A 47 24.64 12.34 12.28
C SER A 47 23.82 11.60 13.33
N ALA A 48 24.30 10.47 13.86
CA ALA A 48 23.60 9.66 14.86
C ALA A 48 23.17 10.45 16.09
N HIS A 49 23.95 11.47 16.48
CA HIS A 49 23.65 12.34 17.61
C HIS A 49 22.41 13.22 17.39
N ARG A 50 22.18 13.69 16.16
CA ARG A 50 21.07 14.62 15.81
C ARG A 50 19.88 13.89 15.20
N TYR A 51 20.12 12.72 14.61
CA TYR A 51 19.13 11.89 13.97
C TYR A 51 19.26 10.45 14.50
N PRO A 52 18.50 10.08 15.54
CA PRO A 52 18.48 8.73 16.11
C PRO A 52 18.29 7.62 15.07
N GLN A 53 17.57 7.93 14.00
CA GLN A 53 17.25 7.04 12.89
C GLN A 53 18.43 6.75 11.95
N ALA A 54 19.54 7.49 12.06
CA ALA A 54 20.68 7.37 11.15
C ALA A 54 21.43 6.01 11.26
N PRO A 55 21.77 5.47 12.45
CA PRO A 55 22.43 4.16 12.56
C PRO A 55 21.61 2.98 12.05
N PRO A 56 20.29 2.84 12.36
CA PRO A 56 19.46 1.81 11.74
C PRO A 56 19.43 1.94 10.21
N THR A 57 19.32 3.16 9.69
CA THR A 57 19.34 3.43 8.24
C THR A 57 20.69 3.04 7.62
N LEU A 58 21.80 3.32 8.29
CA LEU A 58 23.15 2.91 7.88
C LEU A 58 23.26 1.39 7.77
N TYR A 59 22.76 0.67 8.77
CA TYR A 59 22.74 -0.79 8.78
C TYR A 59 22.00 -1.35 7.56
N PHE A 60 20.82 -0.81 7.24
CA PHE A 60 20.04 -1.24 6.07
C PHE A 60 20.69 -0.94 4.73
N ILE A 61 21.46 0.14 4.61
CA ILE A 61 22.15 0.50 3.36
C ILE A 61 23.46 -0.30 3.21
N ALA A 62 24.23 -0.43 4.29
CA ALA A 62 25.52 -1.10 4.29
C ALA A 62 25.38 -2.60 4.06
N THR A 63 24.39 -3.22 4.70
CA THR A 63 24.22 -4.66 4.75
C THR A 63 24.06 -5.28 3.34
N PRO A 64 23.15 -4.80 2.46
CA PRO A 64 23.06 -5.28 1.08
C PRO A 64 24.35 -5.08 0.27
N LEU A 65 25.07 -3.98 0.47
CA LEU A 65 26.32 -3.69 -0.25
C LEU A 65 27.43 -4.66 0.14
N VAL A 66 27.58 -4.92 1.44
CA VAL A 66 28.53 -5.92 1.96
C VAL A 66 28.21 -7.29 1.39
N TYR A 67 26.94 -7.70 1.40
CA TYR A 67 26.56 -9.00 0.83
C TYR A 67 26.68 -9.06 -0.69
N ALA A 68 26.45 -7.97 -1.41
CA ALA A 68 26.72 -7.91 -2.85
C ALA A 68 28.23 -8.09 -3.12
N TYR A 69 29.08 -7.44 -2.32
CA TYR A 69 30.53 -7.63 -2.39
C TYR A 69 30.93 -9.09 -2.12
N PHE A 70 30.37 -9.73 -1.10
CA PHE A 70 30.62 -11.15 -0.82
C PHE A 70 30.22 -12.06 -1.99
N LYS A 71 29.06 -11.80 -2.63
CA LYS A 71 28.65 -12.53 -3.84
C LYS A 71 29.65 -12.38 -4.97
N MET A 72 30.10 -11.15 -5.22
CA MET A 72 31.01 -10.85 -6.33
C MET A 72 32.42 -11.41 -6.10
N ARG A 73 32.91 -11.38 -4.86
CA ARG A 73 34.30 -11.72 -4.55
C ARG A 73 34.52 -13.18 -4.19
N PHE A 74 33.64 -13.76 -3.38
CA PHE A 74 33.84 -15.09 -2.77
C PHE A 74 32.88 -16.14 -3.31
N PHE A 75 31.65 -15.76 -3.68
CA PHE A 75 30.62 -16.70 -4.13
C PHE A 75 30.27 -16.54 -5.61
N LYS A 76 31.26 -16.22 -6.45
CA LYS A 76 31.04 -15.91 -7.88
C LYS A 76 30.33 -17.06 -8.61
N ASP A 77 30.70 -18.30 -8.31
CA ASP A 77 30.25 -19.50 -9.04
C ASP A 77 28.92 -20.08 -8.55
N ARG A 78 28.39 -19.58 -7.43
CA ARG A 78 27.07 -19.99 -6.93
C ARG A 78 25.95 -19.28 -7.68
N SER A 79 24.88 -20.00 -7.99
CA SER A 79 23.66 -19.40 -8.55
C SER A 79 23.09 -18.35 -7.58
N MET A 80 22.55 -17.27 -8.14
CA MET A 80 22.02 -16.15 -7.36
C MET A 80 20.90 -16.60 -6.41
N SER A 81 20.02 -17.50 -6.87
CA SER A 81 18.93 -18.07 -6.07
C SER A 81 19.44 -18.89 -4.88
N SER A 82 20.50 -19.69 -5.07
CA SER A 82 21.11 -20.45 -3.96
C SER A 82 21.82 -19.53 -2.97
N TYR A 83 22.49 -18.48 -3.45
CA TYR A 83 23.16 -17.50 -2.59
C TYR A 83 22.17 -16.73 -1.72
N LEU A 84 21.11 -16.17 -2.33
CA LEU A 84 20.08 -15.43 -1.61
C LEU A 84 19.33 -16.30 -0.58
N SER A 85 19.10 -17.58 -0.90
CA SER A 85 18.50 -18.54 0.04
C SER A 85 19.42 -18.89 1.22
N ALA A 86 20.73 -19.00 0.99
CA ALA A 86 21.70 -19.18 2.07
C ALA A 86 21.81 -17.93 2.95
N MET A 87 21.81 -16.75 2.32
CA MET A 87 21.85 -15.46 2.99
C MET A 87 20.61 -15.20 3.85
N ALA A 88 19.43 -15.56 3.36
CA ALA A 88 18.20 -15.50 4.14
C ALA A 88 18.31 -16.34 5.43
N ARG A 89 18.79 -17.59 5.31
CA ARG A 89 18.98 -18.48 6.47
C ARG A 89 20.01 -17.93 7.47
N SER A 90 21.12 -17.38 6.99
CA SER A 90 22.12 -16.77 7.88
C SER A 90 21.57 -15.53 8.59
N LEU A 91 20.78 -14.70 7.90
CA LEU A 91 20.16 -13.52 8.50
C LEU A 91 19.09 -13.88 9.53
N TYR A 92 18.28 -14.92 9.30
CA TYR A 92 17.38 -15.45 10.32
C TYR A 92 18.14 -15.93 11.56
N ALA A 93 19.26 -16.63 11.37
CA ALA A 93 20.10 -17.09 12.48
C ALA A 93 20.72 -15.90 13.24
N CYS A 94 21.28 -14.91 12.53
CA CYS A 94 21.81 -13.68 13.14
C CYS A 94 20.73 -12.92 13.92
N ALA A 95 19.53 -12.77 13.37
CA ALA A 95 18.40 -12.16 14.06
C ALA A 95 18.06 -12.90 15.36
N GLY A 96 18.02 -14.23 15.31
CA GLY A 96 17.80 -15.07 16.50
C GLY A 96 18.88 -14.85 17.57
N VAL A 97 20.16 -14.81 17.18
CA VAL A 97 21.27 -14.58 18.11
C VAL A 97 21.21 -13.19 18.73
N ILE A 98 20.99 -12.14 17.93
CA ILE A 98 20.88 -10.76 18.45
C ILE A 98 19.68 -10.65 19.39
N ALA A 99 18.55 -11.26 19.05
CA ALA A 99 17.37 -11.29 19.92
C ALA A 99 17.66 -12.01 21.25
N MET A 100 18.33 -13.16 21.22
CA MET A 100 18.72 -13.89 22.44
C MET A 100 19.68 -13.06 23.31
N LEU A 101 20.68 -12.42 22.70
CA LEU A 101 21.63 -11.55 23.42
C LEU A 101 20.91 -10.35 24.03
N PHE A 102 19.99 -9.73 23.30
CA PHE A 102 19.21 -8.60 23.79
C PHE A 102 18.29 -9.01 24.96
N ILE A 103 17.58 -10.13 24.84
CA ILE A 103 16.73 -10.65 25.93
C ILE A 103 17.57 -11.02 27.15
N ALA A 104 18.74 -11.62 26.95
CA ALA A 104 19.67 -11.94 28.04
C ALA A 104 20.18 -10.68 28.73
N GLU A 105 20.52 -9.63 27.98
CA GLU A 105 20.93 -8.34 28.55
C GLU A 105 19.76 -7.64 29.27
N ALA A 106 18.59 -7.60 28.64
CA ALA A 106 17.37 -7.03 29.21
C ALA A 106 16.90 -7.79 30.46
N SER A 107 17.28 -9.06 30.64
CA SER A 107 16.96 -9.81 31.85
C SER A 107 17.77 -9.39 33.09
N ARG A 108 18.79 -8.54 32.94
CA ARG A 108 19.56 -7.98 34.07
C ARG A 108 18.77 -6.89 34.81
N THR A 109 18.94 -6.82 36.12
CA THR A 109 18.11 -6.04 37.05
C THR A 109 18.12 -4.52 36.88
N ASP A 110 18.99 -3.94 36.04
CA ASP A 110 19.05 -2.49 35.79
C ASP A 110 19.18 -2.14 34.29
N ALA A 111 18.89 -3.11 33.42
CA ALA A 111 19.07 -2.97 31.96
C ALA A 111 17.80 -2.50 31.22
N TRP A 112 16.69 -2.34 31.93
CA TRP A 112 15.43 -1.84 31.36
C TRP A 112 15.44 -0.32 31.26
N TRP A 113 14.71 0.21 30.28
CA TRP A 113 14.55 1.65 30.11
C TRP A 113 13.87 2.24 31.35
N SER A 114 14.63 3.03 32.10
CA SER A 114 14.30 3.67 33.38
C SER A 114 14.91 5.07 33.38
N THR A 115 14.42 5.99 34.23
CA THR A 115 14.97 7.37 34.32
C THR A 115 16.48 7.39 34.55
N SER A 116 17.00 6.46 35.35
CA SER A 116 18.45 6.31 35.61
C SER A 116 19.24 5.91 34.37
N LEU A 117 18.70 4.98 33.58
CA LEU A 117 19.34 4.54 32.33
C LEU A 117 19.20 5.63 31.26
N GLU A 118 18.05 6.29 31.20
CA GLU A 118 17.79 7.43 30.34
C GLU A 118 18.76 8.57 30.62
N LEU A 119 18.95 8.96 31.89
CA LEU A 119 19.94 9.96 32.31
C LEU A 119 21.36 9.54 31.90
N LYS A 120 21.73 8.27 32.07
CA LYS A 120 23.02 7.75 31.63
C LYS A 120 23.22 7.87 30.12
N TYR A 121 22.21 7.53 29.32
CA TYR A 121 22.28 7.69 27.86
C TYR A 121 22.18 9.16 27.43
N ARG A 122 21.38 9.99 28.10
CA ARG A 122 21.27 11.45 27.85
C ARG A 122 22.61 12.13 28.11
N GLN A 123 23.29 11.82 29.21
CA GLN A 123 24.63 12.31 29.52
C GLN A 123 25.66 11.82 28.50
N ALA A 124 25.57 10.56 28.08
CA ALA A 124 26.47 10.03 27.05
C ALA A 124 26.25 10.67 25.66
N ILE A 125 25.02 11.11 25.37
CA ILE A 125 24.64 11.70 24.08
C ILE A 125 24.68 13.24 24.10
N GLY A 126 24.76 13.89 25.26
CA GLY A 126 24.76 15.37 25.35
C GLY A 126 23.42 16.01 24.98
N CYS A 127 22.29 15.34 25.25
CA CYS A 127 20.95 15.98 25.22
C CYS A 127 20.86 17.04 26.35
N HIS A 128 20.05 18.10 26.18
CA HIS A 128 19.76 19.00 27.30
C HIS A 128 19.12 18.22 28.46
N ASP A 129 19.52 18.54 29.69
CA ASP A 129 19.04 17.90 30.92
C ASP A 129 17.55 18.18 31.23
N ASP A 130 16.88 18.93 30.36
CA ASP A 130 15.47 19.26 30.47
C ASP A 130 14.61 18.02 30.13
N LEU A 131 14.10 17.36 31.17
CA LEU A 131 13.22 16.18 31.05
C LEU A 131 11.89 16.49 30.33
N ALA A 132 11.54 17.77 30.15
CA ALA A 132 10.35 18.19 29.39
C ALA A 132 10.46 17.87 27.89
N THR A 133 11.68 17.65 27.39
CA THR A 133 11.93 17.21 26.00
C THR A 133 12.31 15.72 25.99
N GLU A 134 11.52 14.91 25.28
CA GLU A 134 11.83 13.50 25.06
C GLU A 134 13.12 13.37 24.24
N CYS A 135 14.20 12.83 24.83
CA CYS A 135 15.43 12.55 24.11
C CYS A 135 15.30 11.20 23.37
N LEU A 136 14.59 11.20 22.24
CA LEU A 136 14.37 10.03 21.39
C LEU A 136 15.70 9.31 21.02
N SER A 137 16.80 10.06 20.92
CA SER A 137 18.15 9.53 20.65
C SER A 137 18.61 8.51 21.69
N ALA A 138 18.35 8.79 22.96
CA ALA A 138 18.75 7.94 24.07
C ALA A 138 17.96 6.61 24.06
N TYR A 139 16.65 6.70 23.82
CA TYR A 139 15.78 5.54 23.72
C TYR A 139 16.14 4.64 22.53
N VAL A 140 16.36 5.24 21.35
CA VAL A 140 16.71 4.49 20.13
C VAL A 140 18.05 3.79 20.26
N MET A 141 19.02 4.34 21.01
CA MET A 141 20.29 3.66 21.28
C MET A 141 20.11 2.38 22.09
N TRP A 142 19.33 2.43 23.17
CA TRP A 142 19.00 1.25 23.97
C TRP A 142 18.20 0.22 23.14
N PHE A 143 17.24 0.70 22.35
CA PHE A 143 16.37 -0.14 21.51
C PHE A 143 17.03 -0.67 20.23
N SER A 144 18.23 -0.19 19.90
CA SER A 144 18.92 -0.50 18.64
C SER A 144 19.14 -1.99 18.35
N PRO A 145 19.40 -2.89 19.33
CA PRO A 145 19.51 -4.33 19.04
C PRO A 145 18.18 -4.90 18.54
N CYS A 146 17.05 -4.45 19.09
CA CYS A 146 15.73 -4.87 18.64
C CYS A 146 15.44 -4.37 17.21
N LEU A 147 15.83 -3.14 16.88
CA LEU A 147 15.77 -2.61 15.51
C LEU A 147 16.68 -3.40 14.55
N ALA A 148 17.85 -3.86 14.99
CA ALA A 148 18.74 -4.68 14.18
C ALA A 148 18.18 -6.09 13.91
N VAL A 149 17.51 -6.70 14.89
CA VAL A 149 16.75 -7.96 14.71
C VAL A 149 15.65 -7.75 13.67
N LEU A 150 14.85 -6.70 13.82
CA LEU A 150 13.79 -6.33 12.89
C LEU A 150 14.32 -6.17 11.46
N ALA A 151 15.40 -5.41 11.31
CA ALA A 151 16.05 -5.18 10.02
C ALA A 151 16.54 -6.47 9.37
N SER A 152 17.15 -7.34 10.18
CA SER A 152 17.66 -8.65 9.74
C SER A 152 16.53 -9.57 9.31
N LEU A 153 15.42 -9.62 10.05
CA LEU A 153 14.25 -10.45 9.71
C LEU A 153 13.60 -9.99 8.41
N ILE A 154 13.37 -8.67 8.26
CA ILE A 154 12.83 -8.07 7.04
C ILE A 154 13.72 -8.41 5.84
N PHE A 155 15.03 -8.18 5.97
CA PHE A 155 15.97 -8.43 4.90
C PHE A 155 16.11 -9.93 4.58
N ALA A 156 16.05 -10.81 5.59
CA ALA A 156 16.03 -12.26 5.42
C ALA A 156 14.80 -12.71 4.61
N THR A 157 13.61 -12.24 4.99
CA THR A 157 12.35 -12.53 4.27
C THR A 157 12.42 -12.04 2.83
N PHE A 158 12.93 -10.83 2.60
CA PHE A 158 13.12 -10.29 1.26
C PHE A 158 14.00 -11.21 0.40
N CYS A 159 15.13 -11.65 0.94
CA CYS A 159 16.05 -12.53 0.24
C CYS A 159 15.46 -13.92 -0.02
N ALA A 160 14.66 -14.44 0.91
CA ALA A 160 13.97 -15.72 0.76
C ALA A 160 12.90 -15.67 -0.35
N LEU A 161 12.09 -14.61 -0.38
CA LEU A 161 11.09 -14.39 -1.43
C LEU A 161 11.75 -14.25 -2.80
N LEU A 162 12.78 -13.40 -2.88
CA LEU A 162 13.51 -13.19 -4.13
C LEU A 162 14.16 -14.49 -4.64
N ALA A 163 14.79 -15.25 -3.74
CA ALA A 163 15.38 -16.55 -4.07
C ALA A 163 14.33 -17.54 -4.60
N SER A 164 13.16 -17.60 -3.97
CA SER A 164 12.08 -18.50 -4.36
C SER A 164 11.50 -18.14 -5.73
N SER A 165 11.29 -16.84 -5.98
CA SER A 165 10.77 -16.35 -7.25
C SER A 165 11.77 -16.59 -8.39
N MET A 166 13.08 -16.54 -8.12
CA MET A 166 14.10 -16.82 -9.14
C MET A 166 14.14 -18.29 -9.57
N ARG A 167 13.93 -19.23 -8.64
CA ARG A 167 13.92 -20.68 -8.99
C ARG A 167 12.83 -21.04 -10.00
N SER A 168 11.70 -20.35 -9.99
CA SER A 168 10.62 -20.55 -10.99
C SER A 168 10.94 -20.03 -12.39
N CYS A 169 12.06 -19.33 -12.62
CA CYS A 169 12.42 -18.77 -13.94
C CYS A 169 13.67 -19.41 -14.57
N ASP A 170 14.41 -20.24 -13.84
CA ASP A 170 15.71 -20.77 -14.30
C ASP A 170 15.61 -21.78 -15.46
N GLU A 171 14.40 -22.22 -15.86
CA GLU A 171 14.27 -23.29 -16.85
C GLU A 171 14.39 -22.88 -18.33
N ASN A 172 14.32 -21.58 -18.73
CA ASN A 172 14.30 -21.24 -20.18
C ASN A 172 14.77 -19.84 -20.63
N SER A 173 15.45 -19.00 -19.83
CA SER A 173 15.74 -17.60 -20.23
C SER A 173 17.21 -17.18 -20.31
N SER A 174 17.51 -16.36 -21.33
CA SER A 174 18.81 -15.73 -21.60
C SER A 174 19.28 -14.77 -20.49
N SER A 175 20.60 -14.60 -20.34
CA SER A 175 21.26 -13.84 -19.26
C SER A 175 20.75 -12.39 -19.08
N GLU A 176 20.37 -11.71 -20.17
CA GLU A 176 19.84 -10.33 -20.14
C GLU A 176 18.40 -10.27 -19.61
N LYS A 177 17.56 -11.26 -19.99
CA LYS A 177 16.20 -11.42 -19.42
C LYS A 177 16.26 -11.76 -17.94
N ASN A 178 17.29 -12.47 -17.48
CA ASN A 178 17.45 -12.84 -16.07
C ASN A 178 17.74 -11.62 -15.17
N VAL A 179 18.57 -10.66 -15.62
CA VAL A 179 18.87 -9.43 -14.86
C VAL A 179 17.63 -8.51 -14.79
N MET A 180 16.90 -8.38 -15.90
CA MET A 180 15.67 -7.57 -15.92
C MET A 180 14.56 -8.19 -15.05
N ASN A 181 14.38 -9.52 -15.12
CA ASN A 181 13.46 -10.24 -14.24
C ASN A 181 13.86 -10.13 -12.76
N PHE A 182 15.15 -10.11 -12.45
CA PHE A 182 15.67 -9.93 -11.09
C PHE A 182 15.30 -8.54 -10.54
N THR A 183 15.61 -7.47 -11.27
CA THR A 183 15.36 -6.08 -10.82
C THR A 183 13.87 -5.83 -10.58
N ILE A 184 13.02 -6.34 -11.47
CA ILE A 184 11.56 -6.16 -11.35
C ILE A 184 11.00 -6.97 -10.17
N LYS A 185 11.49 -8.20 -9.94
CA LYS A 185 11.06 -9.04 -8.79
C LYS A 185 11.55 -8.51 -7.45
N ALA A 186 12.78 -8.01 -7.40
CA ALA A 186 13.35 -7.35 -6.22
C ALA A 186 12.55 -6.10 -5.86
N PHE A 187 12.10 -5.32 -6.84
CA PHE A 187 11.25 -4.17 -6.59
C PHE A 187 9.85 -4.54 -6.07
N GLY A 188 9.18 -5.49 -6.71
CA GLY A 188 7.85 -5.96 -6.28
C GLY A 188 7.89 -6.48 -4.83
N SER A 189 8.91 -7.25 -4.49
CA SER A 189 9.13 -7.68 -3.11
C SER A 189 9.44 -6.52 -2.16
N GLY A 190 10.21 -5.52 -2.59
CA GLY A 190 10.54 -4.35 -1.77
C GLY A 190 9.33 -3.47 -1.45
N LEU A 191 8.39 -3.32 -2.39
CA LEU A 191 7.14 -2.59 -2.16
C LEU A 191 6.24 -3.27 -1.12
N ILE A 192 6.21 -4.60 -1.07
CA ILE A 192 5.47 -5.34 -0.03
C ILE A 192 5.94 -4.92 1.37
N PHE A 193 7.27 -4.77 1.56
CA PHE A 193 7.83 -4.34 2.84
C PHE A 193 7.51 -2.88 3.18
N VAL A 194 7.43 -1.99 2.19
CA VAL A 194 7.03 -0.59 2.42
C VAL A 194 5.59 -0.53 2.92
N PHE A 195 4.66 -1.16 2.21
CA PHE A 195 3.24 -1.14 2.61
C PHE A 195 3.03 -1.81 3.96
N LEU A 196 3.80 -2.87 4.24
CA LEU A 196 3.78 -3.52 5.53
C LEU A 196 4.30 -2.62 6.65
N GLY A 197 5.44 -1.95 6.44
CA GLY A 197 6.00 -1.04 7.41
C GLY A 197 5.05 0.11 7.74
N LEU A 198 4.33 0.63 6.74
CA LEU A 198 3.27 1.62 6.94
C LEU A 198 2.06 1.05 7.71
N TRP A 199 1.61 -0.16 7.39
CA TRP A 199 0.51 -0.82 8.10
C TRP A 199 0.83 -1.04 9.59
N VAL A 200 2.03 -1.56 9.87
CA VAL A 200 2.50 -1.75 11.25
C VAL A 200 2.61 -0.41 11.96
N ALA A 201 3.14 0.62 11.31
CA ALA A 201 3.24 1.95 11.89
C ALA A 201 1.88 2.54 12.29
N VAL A 202 0.88 2.48 11.41
CA VAL A 202 -0.49 2.94 11.72
C VAL A 202 -1.09 2.15 12.87
N SER A 203 -0.86 0.84 12.90
CA SER A 203 -1.41 -0.06 13.91
C SER A 203 -0.88 0.19 15.32
N ILE A 204 0.37 0.66 15.46
CA ILE A 204 1.00 0.95 16.76
C ILE A 204 0.95 2.44 17.15
N ALA A 205 0.46 3.32 16.27
CA ALA A 205 0.47 4.77 16.46
C ALA A 205 -0.27 5.24 17.74
N GLY A 206 -1.32 4.52 18.16
CA GLY A 206 -2.06 4.83 19.39
C GLY A 206 -1.32 4.47 20.69
N GLY A 207 -0.33 3.59 20.63
CA GLY A 207 0.43 3.12 21.79
C GLY A 207 1.86 3.67 21.87
N ALA A 208 2.57 3.65 20.74
CA ALA A 208 3.98 4.04 20.64
C ALA A 208 4.22 4.93 19.42
N LYS A 209 3.93 6.23 19.56
CA LYS A 209 3.99 7.21 18.46
C LYS A 209 5.40 7.36 17.88
N ALA A 210 6.43 7.39 18.72
CA ALA A 210 7.82 7.51 18.27
C ALA A 210 8.24 6.33 17.37
N LEU A 211 7.88 5.10 17.76
CA LEU A 211 8.14 3.90 16.97
C LEU A 211 7.36 3.91 15.65
N SER A 212 6.10 4.34 15.68
CA SER A 212 5.28 4.54 14.48
C SER A 212 5.94 5.52 13.51
N ALA A 213 6.36 6.70 13.98
CA ALA A 213 7.00 7.72 13.15
C ALA A 213 8.31 7.22 12.50
N ILE A 214 9.13 6.46 13.24
CA ILE A 214 10.34 5.83 12.71
C ILE A 214 9.99 4.86 11.57
N LEU A 215 9.00 3.98 11.77
CA LEU A 215 8.56 3.02 10.76
C LEU A 215 7.96 3.69 9.52
N VAL A 216 7.17 4.76 9.67
CA VAL A 216 6.65 5.54 8.54
C VAL A 216 7.80 6.18 7.76
N THR A 217 8.71 6.86 8.45
CA THR A 217 9.85 7.56 7.82
C THR A 217 10.75 6.58 7.08
N PHE A 218 11.05 5.43 7.69
CA PHE A 218 11.83 4.37 7.07
C PHE A 218 11.14 3.79 5.83
N SER A 219 9.86 3.45 5.93
CA SER A 219 9.09 2.87 4.82
C SER A 219 8.98 3.83 3.64
N MET A 220 8.76 5.12 3.89
CA MET A 220 8.72 6.15 2.85
C MET A 220 10.10 6.38 2.22
N SER A 221 11.17 6.35 3.00
CA SER A 221 12.53 6.47 2.47
C SER A 221 12.89 5.28 1.58
N ALA A 222 12.54 4.07 2.00
CA ALA A 222 12.72 2.85 1.21
C ALA A 222 11.91 2.91 -0.11
N LEU A 223 10.68 3.43 -0.06
CA LEU A 223 9.86 3.65 -1.26
C LEU A 223 10.53 4.57 -2.28
N VAL A 224 11.08 5.70 -1.82
CA VAL A 224 11.79 6.68 -2.66
C VAL A 224 13.01 6.04 -3.30
N VAL A 225 13.84 5.35 -2.52
CA VAL A 225 15.08 4.72 -3.00
C VAL A 225 14.78 3.60 -3.99
N LEU A 226 13.86 2.69 -3.66
CA LEU A 226 13.50 1.56 -4.51
C LEU A 226 12.85 2.00 -5.83
N SER A 227 11.96 2.98 -5.77
CA SER A 227 11.27 3.50 -6.95
C SER A 227 12.17 4.36 -7.83
N GLY A 228 13.05 5.16 -7.23
CA GLY A 228 14.08 5.92 -7.95
C GLY A 228 15.06 5.01 -8.66
N ALA A 229 15.55 3.96 -7.97
CA ALA A 229 16.44 2.96 -8.57
C ALA A 229 15.77 2.20 -9.74
N LEU A 230 14.48 1.86 -9.63
CA LEU A 230 13.76 1.16 -10.70
C LEU A 230 13.47 2.07 -11.90
N ALA A 231 13.01 3.30 -11.67
CA ALA A 231 12.80 4.29 -12.73
C ALA A 231 14.11 4.61 -13.46
N ALA A 232 15.24 4.66 -12.73
CA ALA A 232 16.56 4.88 -13.28
C ALA A 232 17.14 3.66 -14.02
N THR A 233 16.61 2.44 -13.84
CA THR A 233 17.16 1.22 -14.46
C THR A 233 16.29 0.69 -15.59
N VAL A 234 15.00 0.44 -15.36
CA VAL A 234 14.15 -0.38 -16.26
C VAL A 234 13.07 0.42 -17.01
N GLY A 235 12.72 1.63 -16.55
CA GLY A 235 11.62 2.42 -17.13
C GLY A 235 10.28 2.18 -16.44
N LEU A 236 9.29 3.06 -16.68
CA LEU A 236 8.06 3.15 -15.87
C LEU A 236 7.05 2.01 -16.15
N ASP A 237 7.04 1.46 -17.36
CA ASP A 237 6.05 0.44 -17.77
C ASP A 237 6.33 -0.96 -17.19
N ALA A 238 7.60 -1.30 -17.00
CA ALA A 238 7.99 -2.58 -16.37
C ALA A 238 7.53 -2.65 -14.90
N ILE A 239 7.47 -1.49 -14.23
CA ILE A 239 7.00 -1.34 -12.86
C ILE A 239 5.52 -1.74 -12.77
N THR A 240 4.73 -1.21 -13.71
CA THR A 240 3.28 -1.40 -13.74
C THR A 240 2.87 -2.86 -13.98
N SER A 241 3.67 -3.67 -14.69
CA SER A 241 3.30 -5.07 -14.96
C SER A 241 3.53 -6.04 -13.80
N LYS A 242 4.29 -5.66 -12.76
CA LYS A 242 4.71 -6.57 -11.68
C LYS A 242 4.33 -6.14 -10.28
N VAL A 243 4.05 -4.86 -10.03
CA VAL A 243 3.35 -4.45 -8.78
C VAL A 243 1.98 -5.11 -8.70
N THR A 244 1.38 -5.39 -9.86
CA THR A 244 0.07 -6.01 -10.03
C THR A 244 0.03 -7.49 -9.65
N SER A 245 1.19 -8.15 -9.47
CA SER A 245 1.23 -9.54 -8.99
C SER A 245 1.18 -9.67 -7.46
N VAL A 246 1.13 -8.56 -6.71
CA VAL A 246 1.09 -8.58 -5.24
C VAL A 246 -0.36 -8.77 -4.75
N PRO A 247 -0.68 -9.89 -4.07
CA PRO A 247 -2.06 -10.23 -3.68
C PRO A 247 -2.77 -9.19 -2.80
N LEU A 248 -2.06 -8.59 -1.84
CA LEU A 248 -2.61 -7.59 -0.91
C LEU A 248 -2.95 -6.28 -1.62
N PHE A 249 -2.04 -5.80 -2.48
CA PHE A 249 -2.26 -4.62 -3.32
C PHE A 249 -3.41 -4.87 -4.29
N ALA A 250 -3.46 -6.05 -4.91
CA ALA A 250 -4.56 -6.44 -5.78
C ALA A 250 -5.91 -6.44 -5.02
N SER A 251 -5.98 -6.98 -3.80
CA SER A 251 -7.23 -7.05 -3.03
C SER A 251 -7.73 -5.68 -2.56
N ILE A 252 -6.85 -4.79 -2.11
CA ILE A 252 -7.23 -3.43 -1.68
C ILE A 252 -7.60 -2.57 -2.91
N MET A 253 -6.86 -2.74 -4.02
CA MET A 253 -7.08 -1.93 -5.22
C MET A 253 -8.23 -2.43 -6.10
N ASN A 254 -8.59 -3.71 -6.03
CA ASN A 254 -9.82 -4.28 -6.62
C ASN A 254 -11.07 -3.60 -6.09
N ALA A 255 -11.07 -3.28 -4.79
CA ALA A 255 -12.21 -2.67 -4.13
C ALA A 255 -12.40 -1.17 -4.48
N VAL A 256 -11.42 -0.52 -5.13
CA VAL A 256 -11.41 0.96 -5.27
C VAL A 256 -11.28 1.44 -6.71
N THR A 257 -10.70 0.67 -7.64
CA THR A 257 -10.41 1.18 -9.00
C THR A 257 -10.48 0.13 -10.12
N ASP A 258 -11.05 0.53 -11.27
CA ASP A 258 -11.07 -0.28 -12.49
C ASP A 258 -9.70 -0.34 -13.20
N LYS A 259 -9.11 -1.53 -13.17
CA LYS A 259 -7.89 -2.01 -13.84
C LYS A 259 -6.55 -1.42 -13.34
N TYR A 260 -5.68 -2.37 -12.99
CA TYR A 260 -4.50 -2.33 -12.13
C TYR A 260 -3.32 -1.42 -12.52
N ALA A 261 -3.25 -0.93 -13.76
CA ALA A 261 -2.07 -0.25 -14.29
C ALA A 261 -1.96 1.24 -13.88
N ASN A 262 -3.09 1.91 -13.65
CA ASN A 262 -3.13 3.36 -13.46
C ASN A 262 -2.97 3.80 -11.99
N VAL A 263 -3.11 2.86 -11.06
CA VAL A 263 -3.01 3.12 -9.62
C VAL A 263 -1.57 3.33 -9.19
N PHE A 264 -0.62 2.54 -9.70
CA PHE A 264 0.79 2.76 -9.38
C PHE A 264 1.24 4.16 -9.82
N LYS A 265 0.78 4.61 -10.99
CA LYS A 265 1.00 5.98 -11.49
C LYS A 265 0.38 7.02 -10.56
N ALA A 266 -0.78 6.73 -9.98
CA ALA A 266 -1.41 7.57 -8.97
C ALA A 266 -0.62 7.64 -7.65
N VAL A 267 -0.13 6.50 -7.15
CA VAL A 267 0.75 6.43 -5.96
C VAL A 267 2.04 7.22 -6.22
N PHE A 268 2.67 7.01 -7.38
CA PHE A 268 3.85 7.76 -7.80
C PHE A 268 3.59 9.28 -7.81
N LEU A 269 2.43 9.72 -8.33
CA LEU A 269 2.07 11.15 -8.36
C LEU A 269 1.78 11.73 -6.97
N SER A 270 1.21 10.93 -6.06
CA SER A 270 0.86 11.38 -4.70
C SER A 270 2.04 11.43 -3.73
N THR A 271 3.15 10.77 -4.03
CA THR A 271 4.31 10.61 -3.13
C THR A 271 5.43 11.62 -3.42
N PRO A 272 6.39 11.82 -2.49
CA PRO A 272 7.58 12.64 -2.72
C PRO A 272 8.44 12.25 -3.94
N LEU A 273 8.15 11.10 -4.55
CA LEU A 273 8.75 10.65 -5.80
C LEU A 273 8.51 11.65 -6.95
N THR A 274 7.42 12.41 -6.94
CA THR A 274 7.21 13.49 -7.92
C THR A 274 8.31 14.53 -7.87
N LEU A 275 8.69 14.98 -6.67
CA LEU A 275 9.79 15.92 -6.49
C LEU A 275 11.12 15.30 -6.94
N ALA A 276 11.36 14.04 -6.55
CA ALA A 276 12.55 13.31 -6.98
C ALA A 276 12.63 13.17 -8.51
N PHE A 277 11.48 12.97 -9.18
CA PHE A 277 11.38 12.92 -10.62
C PHE A 277 11.69 14.28 -11.28
N VAL A 278 11.19 15.39 -10.72
CA VAL A 278 11.54 16.74 -11.18
C VAL A 278 13.04 17.00 -11.07
N VAL A 279 13.65 16.62 -9.93
CA VAL A 279 15.11 16.71 -9.76
C VAL A 279 15.83 15.85 -10.79
N TYR A 280 15.36 14.62 -11.03
CA TYR A 280 15.92 13.73 -12.06
C TYR A 280 15.83 14.32 -13.48
N LEU A 281 14.73 14.98 -13.84
CA LEU A 281 14.59 15.69 -15.11
C LEU A 281 15.61 16.84 -15.23
N MET A 282 15.76 17.64 -14.17
CA MET A 282 16.77 18.72 -14.13
C MET A 282 18.19 18.18 -14.29
N LEU A 283 18.50 17.09 -13.58
CA LEU A 283 19.81 16.44 -13.70
C LEU A 283 20.04 15.85 -15.09
N SER A 284 19.00 15.33 -15.74
CA SER A 284 19.08 14.85 -17.13
C SER A 284 19.33 15.99 -18.12
N PHE A 285 18.70 17.14 -17.92
CA PHE A 285 18.96 18.34 -18.72
C PHE A 285 20.42 18.79 -18.61
N VAL A 286 20.95 18.89 -17.38
CA VAL A 286 22.35 19.25 -17.13
C VAL A 286 23.30 18.21 -17.73
N ASN A 287 23.03 16.92 -17.51
CA ASN A 287 23.82 15.82 -18.06
C ASN A 287 23.87 15.87 -19.61
N GLN A 288 22.73 16.07 -20.27
CA GLN A 288 22.68 16.16 -21.73
C GLN A 288 23.45 17.38 -22.27
N ARG A 289 23.39 18.52 -21.57
CA ARG A 289 24.19 19.71 -21.92
C ARG A 289 25.68 19.44 -21.81
N VAL A 290 26.12 18.81 -20.72
CA VAL A 290 27.52 18.42 -20.52
C VAL A 290 27.98 17.44 -21.60
N ARG A 291 27.20 16.40 -21.92
CA ARG A 291 27.50 15.45 -23.01
C ARG A 291 27.64 16.13 -24.37
N THR A 292 26.83 17.17 -24.64
CA THR A 292 26.88 17.94 -25.89
C THR A 292 28.11 18.83 -25.96
N ILE A 293 28.50 19.45 -24.84
CA ILE A 293 29.69 20.32 -24.75
C ILE A 293 30.99 19.51 -24.88
N PHE A 294 31.06 18.34 -24.23
CA PHE A 294 32.28 17.51 -24.21
C PHE A 294 32.36 16.46 -25.33
N GLY A 295 31.35 16.39 -26.21
CA GLY A 295 31.34 15.44 -27.33
C GLY A 295 31.31 13.97 -26.90
N THR A 296 30.88 13.68 -25.67
CA THR A 296 30.81 12.32 -25.10
C THR A 296 29.44 11.66 -25.26
N ALA A 297 28.54 12.28 -26.03
CA ALA A 297 27.23 11.72 -26.32
C ALA A 297 27.38 10.37 -27.06
N PRO A 298 26.79 9.27 -26.56
CA PRO A 298 26.80 7.99 -27.27
C PRO A 298 26.15 8.12 -28.65
N ASP A 299 26.53 7.27 -29.61
CA ASP A 299 25.98 7.21 -30.98
C ASP A 299 24.45 6.99 -31.03
N GLU A 300 23.81 6.68 -29.90
CA GLU A 300 22.37 6.73 -29.72
C GLU A 300 21.85 8.17 -29.82
N ARG A 301 21.51 8.59 -31.04
CA ARG A 301 20.82 9.86 -31.32
C ARG A 301 19.50 9.93 -30.54
N SER A 302 19.53 10.57 -29.37
CA SER A 302 18.33 11.02 -28.66
C SER A 302 17.48 11.88 -29.61
N GLY A 303 16.18 11.62 -29.71
CA GLY A 303 15.25 12.44 -30.48
C GLY A 303 15.14 13.89 -29.98
N SER A 304 15.56 14.17 -28.73
CA SER A 304 15.57 15.49 -28.11
C SER A 304 17.00 15.99 -27.82
N ARG A 305 17.27 17.26 -28.15
CA ARG A 305 18.54 17.95 -27.81
C ARG A 305 18.64 18.37 -26.34
N TRP A 306 17.55 18.31 -25.58
CA TRP A 306 17.44 18.92 -24.25
C TRP A 306 17.65 17.91 -23.12
N VAL A 307 17.27 16.65 -23.31
CA VAL A 307 17.32 15.60 -22.28
C VAL A 307 18.01 14.35 -22.83
N THR A 308 18.53 13.52 -21.93
CA THR A 308 19.13 12.24 -22.30
C THR A 308 18.12 11.34 -23.02
N ALA A 309 18.59 10.45 -23.92
CA ALA A 309 17.73 9.55 -24.69
C ALA A 309 16.78 8.73 -23.81
N LYS A 310 17.26 8.31 -22.64
CA LYS A 310 16.47 7.59 -21.63
C LYS A 310 15.30 8.43 -21.10
N VAL A 311 15.56 9.68 -20.75
CA VAL A 311 14.52 10.60 -20.26
C VAL A 311 13.60 11.05 -21.39
N SER A 312 14.10 11.25 -22.60
CA SER A 312 13.26 11.52 -23.78
C SER A 312 12.23 10.42 -23.97
N LYS A 313 12.67 9.16 -23.95
CA LYS A 313 11.76 8.00 -24.06
C LYS A 313 10.75 7.97 -22.90
N GLN A 314 11.17 8.25 -21.67
CA GLN A 314 10.27 8.31 -20.51
C GLN A 314 9.26 9.47 -20.60
N LEU A 315 9.63 10.60 -21.19
CA LEU A 315 8.73 11.73 -21.43
C LEU A 315 7.74 11.43 -22.56
N ASP A 316 8.17 10.77 -23.63
CA ASP A 316 7.31 10.31 -24.71
C ASP A 316 6.29 9.26 -24.18
N GLU A 317 6.73 8.39 -23.28
CA GLU A 317 5.85 7.46 -22.55
C GLU A 317 4.85 8.20 -21.66
N LEU A 318 5.29 9.20 -20.88
CA LEU A 318 4.43 10.03 -20.03
C LEU A 318 3.35 10.78 -20.83
N GLN A 319 3.66 11.25 -22.03
CA GLN A 319 2.66 11.89 -22.91
C GLN A 319 1.55 10.92 -23.33
N ARG A 320 1.86 9.63 -23.47
CA ARG A 320 0.89 8.59 -23.86
C ARG A 320 0.06 8.05 -22.68
N TRP A 321 0.30 8.55 -21.46
CA TRP A 321 -0.47 8.11 -20.31
C TRP A 321 -1.91 8.59 -20.39
N ASN A 322 -2.84 7.75 -19.92
CA ASN A 322 -4.22 8.14 -19.77
C ASN A 322 -4.37 9.03 -18.51
N TRP A 323 -4.03 10.31 -18.68
CA TRP A 323 -3.97 11.30 -17.59
C TRP A 323 -5.27 11.45 -16.83
N SER A 324 -6.41 11.45 -17.53
CA SER A 324 -7.73 11.56 -16.90
C SER A 324 -7.96 10.47 -15.84
N ARG A 325 -7.69 9.21 -16.21
CA ARG A 325 -7.88 8.07 -15.30
C ARG A 325 -6.89 8.08 -14.15
N ILE A 326 -5.63 8.47 -14.40
CA ILE A 326 -4.63 8.59 -13.34
C ILE A 326 -5.07 9.65 -12.32
N MET A 327 -5.50 10.82 -12.79
CA MET A 327 -6.00 11.91 -11.93
C MET A 327 -7.19 11.46 -11.08
N ILE A 328 -8.18 10.79 -11.65
CA ILE A 328 -9.33 10.25 -10.91
C ILE A 328 -8.87 9.24 -9.85
N ASN A 329 -7.99 8.30 -10.21
CA ASN A 329 -7.49 7.29 -9.28
C ASN A 329 -6.67 7.89 -8.12
N VAL A 330 -5.92 8.99 -8.37
CA VAL A 330 -5.20 9.74 -7.31
C VAL A 330 -6.16 10.23 -6.23
N HIS A 331 -7.33 10.73 -6.61
CA HIS A 331 -8.29 11.26 -5.64
C HIS A 331 -8.82 10.16 -4.73
N TYR A 332 -9.25 9.03 -5.30
CA TYR A 332 -9.74 7.89 -4.52
C TYR A 332 -8.65 7.29 -3.63
N TRP A 333 -7.42 7.17 -4.15
CA TRP A 333 -6.27 6.72 -3.36
C TRP A 333 -6.02 7.63 -2.14
N ILE A 334 -5.92 8.94 -2.36
CA ILE A 334 -5.70 9.91 -1.28
C ILE A 334 -6.84 9.89 -0.26
N ALA A 335 -8.09 9.80 -0.72
CA ALA A 335 -9.26 9.71 0.15
C ALA A 335 -9.19 8.49 1.08
N VAL A 336 -8.80 7.33 0.55
CA VAL A 336 -8.63 6.10 1.34
C VAL A 336 -7.53 6.28 2.37
N VAL A 337 -6.36 6.78 1.97
CA VAL A 337 -5.22 6.98 2.90
C VAL A 337 -5.58 7.97 4.02
N ILE A 338 -6.19 9.10 3.69
CA ILE A 338 -6.61 10.10 4.69
C ILE A 338 -7.69 9.52 5.61
N ALA A 339 -8.65 8.77 5.09
CA ALA A 339 -9.68 8.13 5.91
C ALA A 339 -9.06 7.18 6.94
N PHE A 340 -8.11 6.32 6.53
CA PHE A 340 -7.39 5.44 7.45
C PHE A 340 -6.58 6.22 8.49
N GLN A 341 -5.82 7.23 8.07
CA GLN A 341 -4.96 7.99 8.97
C GLN A 341 -5.76 8.84 9.98
N VAL A 342 -6.78 9.55 9.51
CA VAL A 342 -7.54 10.53 10.31
C VAL A 342 -8.61 9.83 11.15
N VAL A 343 -9.46 9.01 10.53
CA VAL A 343 -10.59 8.38 11.22
C VAL A 343 -10.10 7.23 12.09
N ALA A 344 -9.30 6.32 11.52
CA ALA A 344 -8.83 5.14 12.22
C ALA A 344 -7.66 5.46 13.17
N GLY A 345 -6.71 6.28 12.73
CA GLY A 345 -5.51 6.60 13.50
C GLY A 345 -5.74 7.59 14.66
N SER A 346 -6.63 8.57 14.49
CA SER A 346 -6.77 9.68 15.46
C SER A 346 -8.12 9.67 16.18
N PHE A 347 -9.23 9.78 15.45
CA PHE A 347 -10.56 9.88 16.08
C PHE A 347 -10.94 8.64 16.89
N THR A 348 -10.54 7.46 16.42
CA THR A 348 -10.74 6.20 17.17
C THR A 348 -10.01 6.23 18.51
N VAL A 349 -8.78 6.77 18.56
CA VAL A 349 -7.98 6.89 19.79
C VAL A 349 -8.65 7.86 20.76
N VAL A 350 -9.15 9.00 20.29
CA VAL A 350 -9.89 9.97 21.11
C VAL A 350 -11.16 9.36 21.69
N PHE A 351 -11.92 8.63 20.87
CA PHE A 351 -13.13 7.95 21.30
C PHE A 351 -12.84 6.91 22.39
N LEU A 352 -11.82 6.08 22.19
CA LEU A 352 -11.42 5.04 23.15
C LEU A 352 -10.92 5.62 24.48
N SER A 353 -10.18 6.74 24.44
CA SER A 353 -9.81 7.48 25.65
C SER A 353 -11.04 8.06 26.37
N ALA A 354 -11.97 8.69 25.63
CA ALA A 354 -13.19 9.24 26.23
C ALA A 354 -14.04 8.15 26.90
N LEU A 355 -14.16 6.99 26.25
CA LEU A 355 -14.87 5.82 26.78
C LEU A 355 -14.24 5.33 28.10
N ARG A 356 -12.91 5.27 28.17
CA ARG A 356 -12.18 4.91 29.39
C ARG A 356 -12.60 5.81 30.56
N VAL A 357 -12.64 7.13 30.34
CA VAL A 357 -13.00 8.08 31.41
C VAL A 357 -14.42 7.86 31.92
N GLN A 358 -15.36 7.60 31.01
CA GLN A 358 -16.76 7.36 31.38
C GLN A 358 -16.94 6.03 32.13
N LEU A 359 -16.13 5.02 31.81
CA LEU A 359 -16.23 3.68 32.43
C LEU A 359 -15.65 3.60 33.84
N ALA A 360 -14.86 4.59 34.29
CA ALA A 360 -14.31 4.59 35.65
C ALA A 360 -15.36 4.71 36.76
N ALA A 361 -16.49 5.37 36.47
CA ALA A 361 -17.59 5.53 37.42
C ALA A 361 -18.59 4.37 37.42
N VAL A 362 -18.34 3.33 36.62
CA VAL A 362 -19.29 2.25 36.34
C VAL A 362 -18.91 0.98 37.11
N PRO A 363 -19.89 0.19 37.61
CA PRO A 363 -19.60 -1.09 38.27
C PRO A 363 -18.78 -2.05 37.41
N VAL A 364 -17.84 -2.76 38.03
CA VAL A 364 -16.84 -3.62 37.36
C VAL A 364 -17.45 -4.57 36.34
N VAL A 365 -18.50 -5.32 36.69
CA VAL A 365 -19.13 -6.28 35.77
C VAL A 365 -19.71 -5.58 34.53
N LEU A 366 -20.30 -4.39 34.73
CA LEU A 366 -20.87 -3.62 33.65
C LEU A 366 -19.78 -3.03 32.74
N VAL A 367 -18.58 -2.73 33.26
CA VAL A 367 -17.41 -2.35 32.44
C VAL A 367 -17.03 -3.47 31.47
N TYR A 368 -16.97 -4.73 31.93
CA TYR A 368 -16.69 -5.88 31.04
C TYR A 368 -17.75 -6.04 29.95
N ILE A 369 -19.04 -5.86 30.30
CA ILE A 369 -20.15 -5.96 29.35
C ILE A 369 -20.09 -4.82 28.32
N ILE A 370 -19.97 -3.57 28.76
CA ILE A 370 -19.91 -2.41 27.85
C ILE A 370 -18.69 -2.52 26.94
N PHE A 371 -17.52 -2.87 27.50
CA PHE A 371 -16.30 -3.04 26.71
C PHE A 371 -16.46 -4.15 25.66
N THR A 372 -17.15 -5.25 26.00
CA THR A 372 -17.45 -6.33 25.04
C THR A 372 -18.29 -5.83 23.88
N PHE A 373 -19.38 -5.09 24.14
CA PHE A 373 -20.24 -4.57 23.08
C PHE A 373 -19.56 -3.50 22.23
N VAL A 374 -18.84 -2.56 22.86
CA VAL A 374 -18.12 -1.52 22.13
C VAL A 374 -16.99 -2.11 21.30
N GLY A 375 -16.18 -3.01 21.88
CA GLY A 375 -15.11 -3.69 21.16
C GLY A 375 -15.66 -4.48 19.97
N LEU A 376 -16.75 -5.23 20.15
CA LEU A 376 -17.41 -5.95 19.07
C LEU A 376 -17.92 -5.04 17.97
N ALA A 377 -18.59 -3.93 18.32
CA ALA A 377 -19.06 -2.94 17.35
C ALA A 377 -17.91 -2.33 16.55
N MET A 378 -16.78 -2.03 17.19
CA MET A 378 -15.58 -1.50 16.53
C MET A 378 -14.97 -2.50 15.57
N PHE A 379 -14.90 -3.78 15.93
CA PHE A 379 -14.46 -4.84 15.01
C PHE A 379 -15.39 -5.00 13.80
N LEU A 380 -16.67 -4.66 13.89
CA LEU A 380 -17.61 -4.75 12.76
C LEU A 380 -17.49 -3.59 11.76
N ILE A 381 -16.70 -2.56 12.08
CA ILE A 381 -16.48 -1.39 11.22
C ILE A 381 -15.20 -1.62 10.38
N PRO A 382 -15.26 -1.57 9.03
CA PRO A 382 -14.14 -1.92 8.15
C PRO A 382 -12.86 -1.10 8.35
N ILE A 383 -13.01 0.16 8.77
CA ILE A 383 -11.92 1.15 8.82
C ILE A 383 -11.12 1.04 10.12
N ILE A 384 -11.71 0.48 11.18
CA ILE A 384 -11.12 0.50 12.53
C ILE A 384 -10.12 -0.66 12.70
N PRO A 385 -8.83 -0.39 12.98
CA PRO A 385 -7.86 -1.45 13.25
C PRO A 385 -8.15 -2.10 14.62
N GLY A 386 -7.87 -3.40 14.71
CA GLY A 386 -8.09 -4.18 15.94
C GLY A 386 -7.14 -3.86 17.10
N LEU A 387 -5.90 -3.45 16.79
CA LEU A 387 -4.87 -3.21 17.81
C LEU A 387 -5.27 -2.17 18.87
N PRO A 388 -5.78 -0.97 18.51
CA PRO A 388 -6.25 0.00 19.49
C PRO A 388 -7.29 -0.56 20.47
N VAL A 389 -8.15 -1.48 20.02
CA VAL A 389 -9.14 -2.13 20.91
C VAL A 389 -8.44 -3.01 21.94
N TYR A 390 -7.45 -3.81 21.53
CA TYR A 390 -6.70 -4.69 22.44
C TYR A 390 -5.85 -3.89 23.44
N ILE A 391 -5.21 -2.81 22.99
CA ILE A 391 -4.47 -1.87 23.85
C ILE A 391 -5.43 -1.25 24.87
N THR A 392 -6.57 -0.72 24.42
CA THR A 392 -7.60 -0.15 25.31
C THR A 392 -8.10 -1.18 26.31
N GLY A 393 -8.34 -2.42 25.89
CA GLY A 393 -8.74 -3.50 26.80
C GLY A 393 -7.71 -3.73 27.89
N GLY A 394 -6.43 -3.69 27.54
CA GLY A 394 -5.33 -3.73 28.51
C GLY A 394 -5.38 -2.59 29.52
N ILE A 395 -5.68 -1.37 29.08
CA ILE A 395 -5.78 -0.20 29.93
C ILE A 395 -7.03 -0.27 30.82
N ILE A 396 -8.22 -0.39 30.24
CA ILE A 396 -9.49 -0.32 30.98
C ILE A 396 -9.66 -1.53 31.91
N LEU A 397 -9.32 -2.73 31.45
CA LEU A 397 -9.61 -3.96 32.19
C LEU A 397 -8.57 -4.28 33.27
N THR A 398 -7.49 -3.50 33.36
CA THR A 398 -6.47 -3.61 34.42
C THR A 398 -6.42 -2.37 35.31
N ASP A 399 -7.48 -1.57 35.27
CA ASP A 399 -7.63 -0.40 36.11
C ASP A 399 -7.79 -0.77 37.60
N GLU A 400 -7.50 0.16 38.50
CA GLU A 400 -7.40 -0.12 39.94
C GLU A 400 -8.68 -0.70 40.57
N PRO A 401 -9.90 -0.21 40.25
CA PRO A 401 -11.13 -0.83 40.74
C PRO A 401 -11.24 -2.31 40.34
N LEU A 402 -10.77 -2.67 39.14
CA LEU A 402 -10.77 -4.05 38.64
C LEU A 402 -9.69 -4.89 39.32
N VAL A 403 -8.50 -4.33 39.52
CA VAL A 403 -7.41 -5.00 40.25
C VAL A 403 -7.83 -5.31 41.69
N ARG A 404 -8.50 -4.36 42.36
CA ARG A 404 -9.06 -4.55 43.70
C ARG A 404 -10.14 -5.63 43.72
N ALA A 405 -10.99 -5.72 42.68
CA ALA A 405 -11.98 -6.79 42.56
C ALA A 405 -11.35 -8.20 42.50
N PHE A 406 -10.11 -8.33 42.02
CA PHE A 406 -9.34 -9.57 42.02
C PHE A 406 -8.42 -9.75 43.24
N GLY A 407 -8.69 -9.04 44.35
CA GLY A 407 -7.95 -9.18 45.60
C GLY A 407 -6.75 -8.23 45.76
N GLY A 408 -6.55 -7.31 44.82
CA GLY A 408 -5.55 -6.25 44.92
C GLY A 408 -4.09 -6.72 44.80
N GLY A 409 -3.17 -5.76 44.86
CA GLY A 409 -1.73 -5.99 44.77
C GLY A 409 -1.29 -6.67 43.46
N SER A 410 -0.10 -7.27 43.47
CA SER A 410 0.50 -7.91 42.29
C SER A 410 -0.29 -9.11 41.78
N LYS A 411 -0.94 -9.87 42.68
CA LYS A 411 -1.76 -11.04 42.31
C LYS A 411 -3.06 -10.62 41.63
N GLY A 412 -3.75 -9.60 42.17
CA GLY A 412 -4.95 -9.05 41.55
C GLY A 412 -4.64 -8.43 40.18
N TYR A 413 -3.49 -7.77 40.03
CA TYR A 413 -3.06 -7.21 38.75
C TYR A 413 -2.77 -8.31 37.70
N ALA A 414 -2.08 -9.38 38.08
CA ALA A 414 -1.84 -10.51 37.18
C ALA A 414 -3.16 -11.15 36.70
N TRP A 415 -4.12 -11.34 37.60
CA TRP A 415 -5.44 -11.86 37.23
C TRP A 415 -6.24 -10.92 36.35
N ALA A 416 -6.17 -9.60 36.60
CA ALA A 416 -6.78 -8.60 35.73
C ALA A 416 -6.18 -8.67 34.31
N CYS A 417 -4.86 -8.80 34.17
CA CYS A 417 -4.20 -8.99 32.88
C CYS A 417 -4.66 -10.26 32.16
N VAL A 418 -4.74 -11.39 32.86
CA VAL A 418 -5.23 -12.66 32.29
C VAL A 418 -6.68 -12.52 31.80
N CYS A 419 -7.55 -11.92 32.61
CA CYS A 419 -8.94 -11.68 32.24
C CYS A 419 -9.08 -10.72 31.06
N ALA A 420 -8.26 -9.66 31.02
CA ALA A 420 -8.24 -8.71 29.91
C ALA A 420 -7.85 -9.40 28.58
N VAL A 421 -6.77 -10.20 28.61
CA VAL A 421 -6.30 -10.96 27.43
C VAL A 421 -7.37 -11.96 26.99
N ALA A 422 -7.93 -12.72 27.92
CA ALA A 422 -8.98 -13.69 27.64
C ALA A 422 -10.22 -13.03 27.02
N LEU A 423 -10.67 -11.90 27.58
CA LEU A 423 -11.83 -11.18 27.06
C LEU A 423 -11.57 -10.64 25.64
N CYS A 424 -10.44 -9.98 25.42
CA CYS A 424 -10.05 -9.50 24.08
C CYS A 424 -10.00 -10.64 23.06
N PHE A 425 -9.48 -11.80 23.46
CA PHE A 425 -9.44 -12.99 22.61
C PHE A 425 -10.85 -13.52 22.29
N VAL A 426 -11.74 -13.60 23.28
CA VAL A 426 -13.14 -14.02 23.05
C VAL A 426 -13.88 -13.03 22.15
N ILE A 427 -13.75 -11.72 22.39
CA ILE A 427 -14.34 -10.67 21.54
C ILE A 427 -13.88 -10.86 20.10
N LYS A 428 -12.59 -11.13 19.87
CA LYS A 428 -12.05 -11.40 18.53
C LYS A 428 -12.72 -12.60 17.87
N LEU A 429 -12.84 -13.73 18.57
CA LEU A 429 -13.47 -14.92 17.99
C LEU A 429 -14.96 -14.70 17.68
N ILE A 430 -15.69 -13.99 18.55
CA ILE A 430 -17.09 -13.61 18.29
C ILE A 430 -17.17 -12.67 17.07
N ALA A 431 -16.26 -11.69 16.97
CA ALA A 431 -16.21 -10.79 15.84
C ALA A 431 -16.00 -11.55 14.52
N VAL A 432 -15.11 -12.56 14.48
CA VAL A 432 -14.92 -13.41 13.29
C VAL A 432 -16.22 -14.11 12.90
N ILE A 433 -16.96 -14.68 13.84
CA ILE A 433 -18.26 -15.32 13.57
C ILE A 433 -19.25 -14.31 12.98
N MET A 434 -19.38 -13.14 13.60
CA MET A 434 -20.32 -12.10 13.16
C MET A 434 -19.94 -11.50 11.80
N GLN A 435 -18.65 -11.27 11.56
CA GLN A 435 -18.12 -10.79 10.29
C GLN A 435 -18.33 -11.84 9.19
N GLN A 436 -18.07 -13.12 9.46
CA GLN A 436 -18.21 -14.19 8.47
C GLN A 436 -19.69 -14.50 8.17
N LYS A 437 -20.49 -14.80 9.21
CA LYS A 437 -21.90 -15.22 9.05
C LYS A 437 -22.87 -14.04 8.95
N GLY A 438 -22.69 -13.02 9.78
CA GLY A 438 -23.63 -11.90 9.86
C GLY A 438 -23.50 -10.91 8.71
N ILE A 439 -22.27 -10.69 8.23
CA ILE A 439 -21.94 -9.74 7.17
C ILE A 439 -21.55 -10.48 5.89
N GLY A 440 -20.46 -11.26 5.93
CA GLY A 440 -19.83 -11.88 4.76
C GLY A 440 -20.77 -12.74 3.93
N GLU A 441 -21.48 -13.69 4.54
CA GLU A 441 -22.44 -14.54 3.79
C GLU A 441 -23.61 -13.73 3.22
N ARG A 442 -24.09 -12.71 3.93
CA ARG A 442 -25.16 -11.83 3.41
C ARG A 442 -24.69 -10.96 2.25
N LEU A 443 -23.46 -10.46 2.33
CA LEU A 443 -22.85 -9.70 1.25
C LEU A 443 -22.51 -10.61 0.05
N GLY A 444 -22.09 -11.85 0.30
CA GLY A 444 -21.80 -12.85 -0.73
C GLY A 444 -23.02 -13.27 -1.56
N ASN A 445 -24.24 -13.04 -1.07
CA ASN A 445 -25.46 -13.25 -1.86
C ASN A 445 -25.70 -12.16 -2.92
N ARG A 446 -24.94 -11.06 -2.89
CA ARG A 446 -25.04 -9.98 -3.88
C ARG A 446 -23.97 -10.15 -4.96
N VAL A 447 -24.40 -10.34 -6.21
CA VAL A 447 -23.50 -10.54 -7.37
C VAL A 447 -22.49 -9.41 -7.50
N TRP A 448 -22.93 -8.16 -7.39
CA TRP A 448 -22.05 -6.99 -7.50
C TRP A 448 -20.93 -6.98 -6.45
N ILE A 449 -21.16 -7.53 -5.25
CA ILE A 449 -20.12 -7.63 -4.21
C ILE A 449 -19.12 -8.73 -4.55
N ARG A 450 -19.61 -9.88 -5.02
CA ARG A 450 -18.73 -10.97 -5.49
C ARG A 450 -17.87 -10.52 -6.69
N SER A 451 -18.44 -9.74 -7.60
CA SER A 451 -17.72 -9.08 -8.70
C SER A 451 -16.65 -8.10 -8.17
N MET A 452 -17.03 -7.21 -7.25
CA MET A 452 -16.10 -6.24 -6.63
C MET A 452 -14.91 -6.91 -5.89
N VAL A 453 -15.17 -8.02 -5.20
CA VAL A 453 -14.14 -8.82 -4.52
C VAL A 453 -13.31 -9.65 -5.51
N ASN A 454 -13.77 -9.74 -6.77
CA ASN A 454 -13.17 -10.50 -7.86
C ASN A 454 -12.96 -11.97 -7.47
N VAL A 455 -14.07 -12.64 -7.12
CA VAL A 455 -14.08 -14.05 -6.65
C VAL A 455 -13.52 -15.03 -7.68
N ASN A 456 -13.58 -14.69 -8.97
CA ASN A 456 -13.07 -15.49 -10.08
C ASN A 456 -11.56 -15.30 -10.34
N SER A 457 -10.91 -14.32 -9.70
CA SER A 457 -9.47 -14.11 -9.85
C SER A 457 -8.65 -15.30 -9.37
N THR A 458 -7.49 -15.53 -10.00
CA THR A 458 -6.52 -16.55 -9.57
C THR A 458 -6.11 -16.38 -8.10
N THR A 459 -5.97 -15.13 -7.64
CA THR A 459 -5.64 -14.80 -6.25
C THR A 459 -6.72 -15.27 -5.30
N MET A 460 -7.99 -14.94 -5.56
CA MET A 460 -9.09 -15.30 -4.67
C MET A 460 -9.37 -16.80 -4.69
N ARG A 461 -9.26 -17.44 -5.86
CA ARG A 461 -9.31 -18.91 -5.99
C ARG A 461 -8.19 -19.59 -5.19
N SER A 462 -6.98 -19.04 -5.22
CA SER A 462 -5.85 -19.54 -4.40
C SER A 462 -6.11 -19.41 -2.90
N ILE A 463 -6.67 -18.27 -2.46
CA ILE A 463 -7.08 -18.08 -1.06
C ILE A 463 -8.16 -19.10 -0.67
N ARG A 464 -9.21 -19.26 -1.49
CA ARG A 464 -10.27 -20.25 -1.27
C ARG A 464 -9.71 -21.65 -1.14
N PHE A 465 -8.81 -22.05 -2.04
CA PHE A 465 -8.16 -23.36 -2.03
C PHE A 465 -7.38 -23.60 -0.73
N LEU A 466 -6.55 -22.63 -0.31
CA LEU A 466 -5.76 -22.74 0.91
C LEU A 466 -6.61 -22.79 2.18
N LEU A 467 -7.69 -22.01 2.24
CA LEU A 467 -8.56 -21.94 3.41
C LEU A 467 -9.53 -23.14 3.50
N THR A 468 -9.84 -23.81 2.39
CA THR A 468 -10.71 -25.00 2.38
C THR A 468 -10.03 -26.25 2.93
N LYS A 469 -8.69 -26.32 2.93
CA LYS A 469 -7.95 -27.48 3.45
C LYS A 469 -8.25 -27.68 4.94
N PRO A 470 -8.68 -28.87 5.41
CA PRO A 470 -9.08 -29.08 6.80
C PRO A 470 -7.92 -28.95 7.78
N GLY A 471 -8.22 -28.53 9.02
CA GLY A 471 -7.28 -28.45 10.12
C GLY A 471 -6.42 -27.18 10.17
N LEU A 472 -5.47 -27.16 11.12
CA LEU A 472 -4.57 -26.04 11.38
C LEU A 472 -3.33 -26.11 10.47
N ASN A 473 -3.47 -25.63 9.24
CA ASN A 473 -2.37 -25.58 8.28
C ASN A 473 -1.66 -24.22 8.35
N PHE A 474 -0.33 -24.20 8.25
CA PHE A 474 0.46 -22.96 8.31
C PHE A 474 0.00 -21.90 7.28
N PRO A 475 -0.27 -22.23 6.00
CA PRO A 475 -0.81 -21.25 5.06
C PRO A 475 -2.15 -20.64 5.49
N LYS A 476 -3.06 -21.47 6.02
CA LYS A 476 -4.37 -21.02 6.52
C LYS A 476 -4.19 -20.03 7.68
N VAL A 477 -3.35 -20.37 8.65
CA VAL A 477 -3.04 -19.50 9.81
C VAL A 477 -2.45 -18.17 9.34
N THR A 478 -1.49 -18.20 8.40
CA THR A 478 -0.86 -16.96 7.92
C THR A 478 -1.85 -16.03 7.23
N ILE A 479 -2.83 -16.56 6.49
CA ILE A 479 -3.89 -15.76 5.87
C ILE A 479 -4.82 -15.17 6.94
N LEU A 480 -5.30 -16.00 7.88
CA LEU A 480 -6.30 -15.60 8.87
C LEU A 480 -5.76 -14.70 9.99
N VAL A 481 -4.46 -14.79 10.30
CA VAL A 481 -3.80 -13.98 11.34
C VAL A 481 -3.06 -12.78 10.74
N GLY A 482 -2.52 -12.92 9.52
CA GLY A 482 -1.78 -11.84 8.85
C GLY A 482 -2.68 -10.83 8.14
N GLY A 483 -3.82 -11.27 7.60
CA GLY A 483 -4.75 -10.40 6.91
C GLY A 483 -5.44 -9.38 7.83
N PRO A 484 -5.92 -8.23 7.32
CA PRO A 484 -6.67 -7.30 8.14
C PRO A 484 -7.98 -7.94 8.61
N ASP A 485 -8.31 -7.75 9.89
CA ASP A 485 -9.36 -8.47 10.61
C ASP A 485 -10.72 -8.52 9.91
N TRP A 486 -11.27 -7.34 9.59
CA TRP A 486 -12.59 -7.21 8.97
C TRP A 486 -12.64 -7.80 7.55
N PRO A 487 -11.80 -7.37 6.59
CA PRO A 487 -11.90 -7.88 5.22
C PRO A 487 -11.60 -9.37 5.14
N THR A 488 -10.67 -9.90 5.95
CA THR A 488 -10.35 -11.33 5.95
C THR A 488 -11.57 -12.15 6.36
N SER A 489 -12.20 -11.84 7.48
CA SER A 489 -13.36 -12.61 7.99
C SER A 489 -14.62 -12.41 7.15
N VAL A 490 -14.81 -11.23 6.55
CA VAL A 490 -15.92 -11.00 5.60
C VAL A 490 -15.71 -11.79 4.32
N ILE A 491 -14.49 -11.84 3.78
CA ILE A 491 -14.15 -12.63 2.59
C ILE A 491 -14.38 -14.12 2.84
N THR A 492 -14.02 -14.66 4.01
CA THR A 492 -14.32 -16.08 4.31
C THR A 492 -15.83 -16.37 4.28
N GLY A 493 -16.66 -15.38 4.61
CA GLY A 493 -18.12 -15.46 4.51
C GLY A 493 -18.62 -15.35 3.07
N ILE A 494 -18.06 -14.42 2.28
CA ILE A 494 -18.37 -14.28 0.85
C ILE A 494 -18.04 -15.58 0.09
N LEU A 495 -16.92 -16.22 0.43
CA LEU A 495 -16.50 -17.52 -0.12
C LEU A 495 -17.25 -18.73 0.47
N ARG A 496 -18.18 -18.50 1.41
CA ARG A 496 -18.99 -19.52 2.10
C ARG A 496 -18.16 -20.64 2.75
N LEU A 497 -17.05 -20.26 3.40
CA LEU A 497 -16.17 -21.21 4.09
C LEU A 497 -16.77 -21.67 5.43
N ASN A 498 -16.32 -22.82 5.92
CA ASN A 498 -16.75 -23.36 7.21
C ASN A 498 -16.23 -22.49 8.38
N VAL A 499 -17.13 -21.95 9.21
CA VAL A 499 -16.77 -21.07 10.33
C VAL A 499 -15.89 -21.74 11.37
N VAL A 500 -16.11 -23.02 11.68
CA VAL A 500 -15.31 -23.75 12.69
C VAL A 500 -13.87 -23.86 12.22
N GLU A 501 -13.66 -24.21 10.95
CA GLU A 501 -12.33 -24.26 10.34
C GLU A 501 -11.63 -22.90 10.33
N MET A 502 -12.39 -21.81 10.09
CA MET A 502 -11.85 -20.46 10.13
C MET A 502 -11.49 -20.04 11.55
N LEU A 503 -12.34 -20.33 12.55
CA LEU A 503 -12.05 -20.07 13.96
C LEU A 503 -10.81 -20.81 14.44
N ILE A 504 -10.69 -22.11 14.11
CA ILE A 504 -9.50 -22.92 14.43
C ILE A 504 -8.25 -22.28 13.81
N GLY A 505 -8.34 -21.89 12.54
CA GLY A 505 -7.25 -21.20 11.84
C GLY A 505 -6.90 -19.84 12.41
N THR A 506 -7.84 -19.16 13.09
CA THR A 506 -7.63 -17.88 13.77
C THR A 506 -7.11 -18.02 15.20
N LEU A 507 -7.21 -19.18 15.86
CA LEU A 507 -6.74 -19.36 17.25
C LEU A 507 -5.31 -18.83 17.52
N PRO A 508 -4.32 -18.97 16.62
CA PRO A 508 -2.98 -18.42 16.83
C PRO A 508 -2.91 -16.89 16.94
N VAL A 509 -3.99 -16.15 16.62
CA VAL A 509 -4.10 -14.70 16.88
C VAL A 509 -3.94 -14.35 18.37
N PHE A 510 -4.11 -15.34 19.27
CA PHE A 510 -3.78 -15.18 20.69
C PHE A 510 -2.36 -14.63 20.91
N PHE A 511 -1.38 -15.07 20.12
CA PHE A 511 0.01 -14.60 20.20
C PHE A 511 0.19 -13.15 19.74
N LEU A 512 -0.83 -12.54 19.11
CA LEU A 512 -0.89 -11.12 18.79
C LEU A 512 -1.65 -10.35 19.88
N ILE A 513 -2.79 -10.88 20.31
CA ILE A 513 -3.66 -10.22 21.30
C ILE A 513 -2.99 -10.13 22.67
N ALA A 514 -2.38 -11.22 23.15
CA ALA A 514 -1.75 -11.26 24.46
C ALA A 514 -0.68 -10.17 24.65
N PRO A 515 0.36 -10.05 23.78
CA PRO A 515 1.36 -8.99 23.94
C PRO A 515 0.77 -7.58 23.76
N THR A 516 -0.24 -7.40 22.90
CA THR A 516 -0.89 -6.09 22.70
C THR A 516 -1.68 -5.64 23.93
N THR A 517 -2.49 -6.53 24.50
CA THR A 517 -3.29 -6.25 25.69
C THR A 517 -2.41 -6.07 26.91
N LEU A 518 -1.34 -6.87 27.05
CA LEU A 518 -0.36 -6.66 28.12
C LEU A 518 0.37 -5.32 27.95
N ALA A 519 0.72 -4.93 26.73
CA ALA A 519 1.32 -3.62 26.48
C ALA A 519 0.41 -2.48 26.96
N GLY A 520 -0.90 -2.53 26.68
CA GLY A 520 -1.86 -1.57 27.23
C GLY A 520 -1.90 -1.55 28.76
N ALA A 521 -1.88 -2.72 29.41
CA ALA A 521 -1.85 -2.81 30.87
C ALA A 521 -0.57 -2.20 31.46
N PHE A 522 0.57 -2.38 30.79
CA PHE A 522 1.85 -1.82 31.21
C PHE A 522 1.95 -0.31 30.93
N MET A 523 1.33 0.19 29.85
CA MET A 523 1.19 1.64 29.61
C MET A 523 0.41 2.32 30.75
N LEU A 524 -0.67 1.71 31.24
CA LEU A 524 -1.40 2.22 32.39
C LEU A 524 -0.53 2.27 33.65
N LYS A 525 0.21 1.20 33.90
CA LYS A 525 1.10 1.09 35.06
C LYS A 525 2.24 2.12 35.01
N ALA A 526 2.80 2.36 33.83
CA ALA A 526 3.76 3.42 33.58
C ALA A 526 3.15 4.82 33.83
N SER A 527 1.93 5.07 33.33
CA SER A 527 1.24 6.35 33.52
C SER A 527 0.95 6.66 34.99
N ARG A 528 0.71 5.65 35.83
CA ARG A 528 0.50 5.82 37.28
C ARG A 528 1.79 6.10 38.03
N ALA A 529 2.91 5.54 37.60
CA ALA A 529 4.21 5.77 38.23
C ALA A 529 4.66 7.24 38.09
N ALA A 530 4.26 7.91 37.00
CA ALA A 530 4.60 9.31 36.71
C ALA A 530 3.68 10.35 37.42
N GLY A 531 2.60 9.93 38.08
CA GLY A 531 1.63 10.82 38.72
C GLY A 531 1.71 10.74 40.25
N SER A 532 1.92 11.87 40.93
CA SER A 532 2.01 11.95 42.40
C SER A 532 0.68 11.74 43.15
N SER A 533 -0.38 11.30 42.47
CA SER A 533 -1.70 11.03 43.05
C SER A 533 -2.27 9.72 42.51
N ALA A 534 -2.66 8.83 43.44
CA ALA A 534 -3.10 7.46 43.17
C ALA A 534 -4.38 7.36 42.30
N ASP A 535 -5.14 8.44 42.13
CA ASP A 535 -6.47 8.45 41.48
C ASP A 535 -6.47 8.95 40.02
N VAL A 536 -5.33 9.30 39.41
CA VAL A 536 -5.36 9.98 38.12
C VAL A 536 -5.36 8.99 36.96
N MET A 537 -6.56 8.67 36.48
CA MET A 537 -6.78 7.95 35.22
C MET A 537 -6.26 8.74 33.99
N CYS A 538 -5.99 10.03 34.13
CA CYS A 538 -5.45 10.87 33.06
C CYS A 538 -3.93 11.00 33.17
N ARG A 539 -3.19 10.79 32.06
CA ARG A 539 -1.81 11.27 32.00
C ARG A 539 -1.83 12.80 32.12
N GLN A 540 -1.28 13.35 33.20
CA GLN A 540 -1.08 14.79 33.35
C GLN A 540 0.25 15.16 32.70
N THR A 541 0.21 15.91 31.61
CA THR A 541 1.38 16.59 31.05
C THR A 541 1.52 17.96 31.73
N SER A 542 1.93 17.98 33.00
CA SER A 542 2.39 19.21 33.66
C SER A 542 3.88 19.11 33.98
N VAL A 543 4.59 20.23 33.82
CA VAL A 543 6.04 20.38 34.02
C VAL A 543 6.47 19.91 35.42
N ASP A 544 5.56 19.96 36.40
CA ASP A 544 5.81 19.59 37.80
C ASP A 544 5.78 18.08 38.09
N SER A 545 5.27 17.25 37.17
CA SER A 545 5.16 15.78 37.36
C SER A 545 6.47 15.02 37.08
N ILE A 546 7.52 15.72 36.64
CA ILE A 546 8.78 15.17 36.14
C ILE A 546 9.74 14.72 37.27
N VAL A 547 9.52 15.16 38.51
CA VAL A 547 10.50 15.03 39.61
C VAL A 547 10.30 13.77 40.47
N ALA A 548 9.21 13.03 40.32
CA ALA A 548 8.89 11.87 41.15
C ALA A 548 8.79 10.58 40.33
N ASP A 549 9.83 10.25 39.56
CA ASP A 549 9.84 9.04 38.73
C ASP A 549 10.74 7.95 39.33
N GLU A 550 10.15 7.04 40.11
CA GLU A 550 10.64 5.66 40.16
C GLU A 550 10.00 4.89 38.98
N SER A 551 10.37 5.21 37.74
CA SER A 551 9.83 4.49 36.57
C SER A 551 10.38 3.07 36.52
N GLY A 552 9.54 2.12 36.92
CA GLY A 552 9.74 0.71 36.60
C GLY A 552 9.75 0.46 35.08
N PRO A 553 10.14 -0.76 34.65
CA PRO A 553 10.41 -1.12 33.24
C PRO A 553 9.18 -1.12 32.30
N TRP A 554 8.04 -0.58 32.74
CA TRP A 554 6.73 -0.80 32.16
C TRP A 554 6.52 -0.12 30.81
N THR A 555 7.11 1.06 30.59
CA THR A 555 7.09 1.76 29.29
C THR A 555 7.81 0.93 28.23
N SER A 556 9.02 0.48 28.54
CA SER A 556 9.83 -0.31 27.62
C SER A 556 9.25 -1.70 27.36
N ILE A 557 8.66 -2.36 28.38
CA ILE A 557 7.96 -3.63 28.17
C ILE A 557 6.73 -3.44 27.26
N ALA A 558 5.98 -2.34 27.42
CA ALA A 558 4.85 -2.02 26.55
C ALA A 558 5.28 -1.82 25.09
N ASP A 559 6.32 -1.02 24.87
CA ASP A 559 6.84 -0.74 23.53
C ASP A 559 7.38 -1.99 22.83
N ILE A 560 8.12 -2.83 23.57
CA ILE A 560 8.59 -4.13 23.06
C ILE A 560 7.39 -5.03 22.70
N GLY A 561 6.34 -5.05 23.53
CA GLY A 561 5.12 -5.81 23.28
C GLY A 561 4.39 -5.36 22.01
N LEU A 562 4.28 -4.05 21.79
CA LEU A 562 3.70 -3.48 20.57
C LEU A 562 4.54 -3.76 19.33
N LEU A 563 5.88 -3.69 19.45
CA LEU A 563 6.75 -4.05 18.34
C LEU A 563 6.63 -5.53 17.97
N CYS A 564 6.63 -6.44 18.96
CA CYS A 564 6.46 -7.87 18.74
C CYS A 564 5.14 -8.18 18.03
N THR A 565 4.08 -7.47 18.43
CA THR A 565 2.75 -7.56 17.80
C THR A 565 2.81 -7.14 16.33
N GLY A 566 3.38 -5.95 16.06
CA GLY A 566 3.53 -5.44 14.70
C GLY A 566 4.36 -6.36 13.80
N LEU A 567 5.42 -6.93 14.36
CA LEU A 567 6.28 -7.93 13.71
C LEU A 567 5.52 -9.21 13.37
N ALA A 568 4.83 -9.80 14.35
CA ALA A 568 4.09 -11.04 14.17
C ALA A 568 3.02 -10.88 13.08
N GLN A 569 2.27 -9.78 13.13
CA GLN A 569 1.26 -9.46 12.11
C GLN A 569 1.89 -9.27 10.73
N GLY A 570 3.01 -8.54 10.66
CA GLY A 570 3.63 -8.25 9.38
C GLY A 570 4.30 -9.44 8.71
N LEU A 571 4.98 -10.27 9.49
CA LEU A 571 5.58 -11.52 9.00
C LEU A 571 4.49 -12.52 8.57
N ALA A 572 3.38 -12.60 9.30
CA ALA A 572 2.24 -13.45 8.92
C ALA A 572 1.64 -13.01 7.56
N LEU A 573 1.52 -11.70 7.33
CA LEU A 573 1.01 -11.16 6.07
C LEU A 573 1.94 -11.45 4.88
N ILE A 574 3.27 -11.35 5.09
CA ILE A 574 4.25 -11.73 4.06
C ILE A 574 4.16 -13.22 3.75
N ALA A 575 4.07 -14.06 4.79
CA ALA A 575 3.94 -15.50 4.63
C ALA A 575 2.64 -15.84 3.87
N ALA A 576 1.53 -15.16 4.16
CA ALA A 576 0.28 -15.33 3.44
C ALA A 576 0.44 -15.00 1.95
N ALA A 577 1.03 -13.86 1.61
CA ALA A 577 1.29 -13.47 0.23
C ALA A 577 2.15 -14.50 -0.51
N TYR A 578 3.21 -15.00 0.15
CA TYR A 578 4.06 -16.05 -0.39
C TYR A 578 3.29 -17.34 -0.70
N PHE A 579 2.46 -17.83 0.23
CA PHE A 579 1.71 -19.06 0.01
C PHE A 579 0.62 -18.90 -1.05
N ILE A 580 -0.01 -17.72 -1.14
CA ILE A 580 -0.99 -17.41 -2.19
C ILE A 580 -0.30 -17.44 -3.56
N GLU A 581 0.83 -16.74 -3.72
CA GLU A 581 1.57 -16.71 -4.99
C GLU A 581 2.13 -18.10 -5.36
N LYS A 582 2.67 -18.83 -4.37
CA LYS A 582 3.15 -20.20 -4.58
C LYS A 582 2.02 -21.11 -5.07
N THR A 583 0.82 -21.00 -4.49
CA THR A 583 -0.35 -21.77 -4.90
C THR A 583 -0.80 -21.39 -6.31
N ALA A 584 -0.85 -20.09 -6.62
CA ALA A 584 -1.19 -19.58 -7.96
C ALA A 584 -0.21 -20.05 -9.05
N ALA A 585 1.04 -20.38 -8.69
CA ALA A 585 2.04 -20.88 -9.62
C ALA A 585 2.04 -22.41 -9.74
N GLN A 586 1.95 -23.13 -8.62
CA GLN A 586 2.16 -24.58 -8.57
C GLN A 586 0.88 -25.39 -8.76
N GLU A 587 -0.27 -24.86 -8.36
CA GLU A 587 -1.54 -25.59 -8.32
C GLU A 587 -2.51 -25.12 -9.42
N ARG A 588 -2.00 -24.58 -10.54
CA ARG A 588 -2.83 -23.96 -11.59
C ARG A 588 -3.93 -24.88 -12.10
N ASP A 589 -3.62 -26.15 -12.37
CA ASP A 589 -4.61 -27.10 -12.89
C ASP A 589 -5.73 -27.36 -11.88
N ALA A 590 -5.39 -27.46 -10.59
CA ALA A 590 -6.36 -27.59 -9.51
C ALA A 590 -7.17 -26.30 -9.30
N LEU A 591 -6.54 -25.15 -9.51
CA LEU A 591 -7.24 -23.87 -9.48
C LEU A 591 -8.24 -23.79 -10.63
N ASP A 592 -7.83 -24.10 -11.86
CA ASP A 592 -8.66 -24.03 -13.06
C ASP A 592 -9.81 -25.03 -13.05
N ALA A 593 -9.64 -26.18 -12.39
CA ALA A 593 -10.71 -27.14 -12.14
C ALA A 593 -11.81 -26.64 -11.18
N MET A 594 -11.57 -25.58 -10.39
CA MET A 594 -12.62 -25.02 -9.53
C MET A 594 -13.70 -24.33 -10.38
N PRO A 595 -15.00 -24.55 -10.12
CA PRO A 595 -16.05 -23.90 -10.89
C PRO A 595 -15.98 -22.38 -10.73
N TYR A 596 -16.17 -21.67 -11.84
CA TYR A 596 -16.34 -20.22 -11.84
C TYR A 596 -17.73 -19.84 -11.33
N ASP A 597 -17.85 -18.61 -10.83
CA ASP A 597 -19.14 -18.03 -10.48
C ASP A 597 -19.77 -17.42 -11.74
N ASP A 598 -20.73 -18.13 -12.33
CA ASP A 598 -21.32 -17.79 -13.62
C ASP A 598 -22.06 -16.44 -13.59
N GLU A 599 -22.77 -16.13 -12.50
CA GLU A 599 -23.47 -14.84 -12.33
C GLU A 599 -22.48 -13.67 -12.32
N VAL A 600 -21.30 -13.87 -11.72
CA VAL A 600 -20.24 -12.86 -11.72
C VAL A 600 -19.61 -12.75 -13.10
N LEU A 601 -19.40 -13.86 -13.81
CA LEU A 601 -18.88 -13.85 -15.18
C LEU A 601 -19.82 -13.12 -16.16
N GLU A 602 -21.13 -13.19 -15.96
CA GLU A 602 -22.11 -12.45 -16.75
C GLU A 602 -22.05 -10.95 -16.46
N VAL A 603 -21.98 -10.56 -15.19
CA VAL A 603 -21.82 -9.16 -14.78
C VAL A 603 -20.49 -8.59 -15.27
N GLU A 604 -19.39 -9.32 -15.13
CA GLU A 604 -18.07 -8.92 -15.62
C GLU A 604 -18.09 -8.67 -17.14
N ARG A 605 -18.74 -9.55 -17.92
CA ARG A 605 -18.91 -9.36 -19.36
C ARG A 605 -19.74 -8.10 -19.71
N GLY A 606 -20.80 -7.82 -18.96
CA GLY A 606 -21.60 -6.60 -19.15
C GLY A 606 -20.86 -5.32 -18.73
N GLU A 607 -20.11 -5.38 -17.63
CA GLU A 607 -19.29 -4.28 -17.14
C GLU A 607 -18.08 -4.01 -18.03
N GLU A 608 -17.53 -5.03 -18.70
CA GLU A 608 -16.41 -4.86 -19.65
C GLU A 608 -16.76 -3.86 -20.75
N HIS A 609 -17.93 -4.00 -21.39
CA HIS A 609 -18.42 -3.08 -22.42
C HIS A 609 -18.62 -1.67 -21.87
N ARG A 610 -19.32 -1.56 -20.74
CA ARG A 610 -19.55 -0.26 -20.08
C ARG A 610 -18.24 0.43 -19.69
N ASN A 611 -17.26 -0.35 -19.23
CA ASN A 611 -15.93 0.12 -18.90
C ASN A 611 -15.10 0.51 -20.14
N GLU A 612 -15.38 -0.03 -21.31
CA GLU A 612 -14.77 0.37 -22.58
C GLU A 612 -15.31 1.70 -23.05
N LEU A 613 -16.64 1.89 -23.01
CA LEU A 613 -17.27 3.17 -23.30
C LEU A 613 -16.80 4.25 -22.32
N MET A 614 -16.79 3.93 -21.02
CA MET A 614 -16.26 4.85 -20.00
C MET A 614 -14.78 5.19 -20.22
N ARG A 615 -13.97 4.25 -20.75
CA ARG A 615 -12.57 4.51 -21.12
C ARG A 615 -12.45 5.47 -22.31
N ALA A 616 -13.35 5.38 -23.28
CA ALA A 616 -13.37 6.24 -24.45
C ALA A 616 -13.80 7.67 -24.08
N ILE A 617 -14.90 7.83 -23.34
CA ILE A 617 -15.46 9.15 -22.97
C ILE A 617 -14.52 9.92 -22.02
N ILE A 618 -13.93 9.25 -21.05
CA ILE A 618 -13.02 9.88 -20.09
C ILE A 618 -11.61 10.10 -20.69
N HIS A 619 -11.38 9.71 -21.94
CA HIS A 619 -10.08 9.93 -22.59
C HIS A 619 -9.70 11.41 -22.60
N TRP A 620 -8.42 11.72 -22.37
CA TRP A 620 -7.95 13.09 -22.13
C TRP A 620 -8.31 14.05 -23.27
N ASP A 621 -8.21 13.57 -24.51
CA ASP A 621 -8.46 14.39 -25.70
C ASP A 621 -9.96 14.61 -25.96
N GLU A 622 -10.82 13.69 -25.53
CA GLU A 622 -12.28 13.75 -25.67
C GLU A 622 -12.94 14.66 -24.61
N LEU A 623 -12.29 14.86 -23.46
CA LEU A 623 -12.82 15.72 -22.41
C LEU A 623 -12.92 17.18 -22.84
N SER A 624 -13.99 17.86 -22.43
CA SER A 624 -14.12 19.31 -22.63
C SER A 624 -12.97 20.08 -21.96
N ALA A 625 -12.59 21.24 -22.51
CA ALA A 625 -11.54 22.08 -21.95
C ALA A 625 -11.86 22.54 -20.50
N THR A 626 -13.13 22.67 -20.16
CA THR A 626 -13.58 23.01 -18.80
C THR A 626 -13.34 21.84 -17.85
N THR A 627 -13.75 20.63 -18.23
CA THR A 627 -13.54 19.42 -17.43
C THR A 627 -12.05 19.14 -17.21
N ARG A 628 -11.22 19.32 -18.25
CA ARG A 628 -9.75 19.18 -18.15
C ARG A 628 -9.12 20.15 -17.15
N ARG A 629 -9.56 21.42 -17.14
CA ARG A 629 -9.07 22.42 -16.17
C ARG A 629 -9.52 22.11 -14.75
N GLN A 630 -10.79 21.73 -14.57
CA GLN A 630 -11.33 21.35 -13.26
C GLN A 630 -10.61 20.13 -12.69
N LEU A 631 -10.40 19.09 -13.48
CA LEU A 631 -9.71 17.87 -13.05
C LEU A 631 -8.24 18.13 -12.70
N SER A 632 -7.53 18.91 -13.52
CA SER A 632 -6.14 19.30 -13.24
C SER A 632 -6.02 20.11 -11.95
N PHE A 633 -6.89 21.12 -11.77
CA PHE A 633 -6.88 21.97 -10.58
C PHE A 633 -7.22 21.18 -9.31
N SER A 634 -8.26 20.34 -9.38
CA SER A 634 -8.65 19.44 -8.28
C SER A 634 -7.51 18.49 -7.91
N THR A 635 -6.85 17.89 -8.90
CA THR A 635 -5.70 17.00 -8.68
C THR A 635 -4.55 17.72 -7.97
N PHE A 636 -4.24 18.94 -8.40
CA PHE A 636 -3.18 19.75 -7.77
C PHE A 636 -3.52 20.07 -6.31
N MET A 637 -4.76 20.50 -6.05
CA MET A 637 -5.22 20.84 -4.70
C MET A 637 -5.21 19.63 -3.75
N ILE A 638 -5.74 18.48 -4.18
CA ILE A 638 -5.77 17.28 -3.33
C ILE A 638 -4.37 16.75 -3.01
N ILE A 639 -3.41 16.85 -3.95
CA ILE A 639 -2.01 16.47 -3.70
C ILE A 639 -1.37 17.41 -2.68
N ILE A 640 -1.57 18.73 -2.81
CA ILE A 640 -1.04 19.69 -1.83
C ILE A 640 -1.66 19.45 -0.46
N SER A 641 -2.97 19.25 -0.38
CA SER A 641 -3.63 18.98 0.90
C SER A 641 -3.18 17.67 1.53
N PHE A 642 -2.99 16.62 0.71
CA PHE A 642 -2.42 15.36 1.16
C PHE A 642 -1.01 15.54 1.74
N TRP A 643 -0.16 16.31 1.05
CA TRP A 643 1.20 16.60 1.53
C TRP A 643 1.18 17.44 2.80
N GLY A 644 0.29 18.43 2.87
CA GLY A 644 0.06 19.21 4.08
C GLY A 644 -0.29 18.30 5.26
N ILE A 645 -1.24 17.38 5.09
CA ILE A 645 -1.65 16.47 6.18
C ILE A 645 -0.53 15.51 6.58
N MET A 646 0.20 14.95 5.61
CA MET A 646 1.20 13.91 5.87
C MET A 646 2.57 14.43 6.32
N PHE A 647 3.00 15.59 5.82
CA PHE A 647 4.38 16.07 5.99
C PHE A 647 4.50 17.43 6.66
N ALA A 648 3.44 18.24 6.74
CA ALA A 648 3.54 19.52 7.45
C ALA A 648 3.98 19.36 8.92
N PRO A 649 3.63 18.30 9.67
CA PRO A 649 4.15 18.10 11.01
C PRO A 649 5.69 18.11 11.11
N SER A 650 6.38 17.65 10.06
CA SER A 650 7.84 17.63 10.01
C SER A 650 8.48 19.00 9.70
N PHE A 651 7.73 19.95 9.13
CA PHE A 651 8.25 21.26 8.70
C PHE A 651 7.70 22.45 9.49
N LEU A 652 6.44 22.37 9.92
CA LEU A 652 5.70 23.43 10.61
C LEU A 652 5.53 23.15 12.12
N GLY A 653 6.02 22.00 12.60
CA GLY A 653 5.91 21.55 14.00
C GLY A 653 4.91 20.40 14.18
N GLU A 654 5.18 19.53 15.15
CA GLU A 654 4.53 18.22 15.31
C GLU A 654 3.01 18.29 15.52
N GLU A 655 2.50 19.38 16.12
CA GLU A 655 1.07 19.62 16.39
C GLU A 655 0.39 20.55 15.35
N SER A 656 1.05 20.87 14.23
CA SER A 656 0.57 21.90 13.27
C SER A 656 -0.75 21.53 12.58
N VAL A 657 -0.98 20.25 12.28
CA VAL A 657 -2.18 19.75 11.58
C VAL A 657 -3.10 18.98 12.53
N MET A 658 -2.53 18.11 13.35
CA MET A 658 -3.23 17.34 14.36
C MET A 658 -2.47 17.42 15.67
N ARG A 659 -3.18 17.65 16.78
CA ARG A 659 -2.61 17.58 18.12
C ARG A 659 -2.21 16.15 18.45
N GLU A 660 -1.13 15.99 19.20
CA GLU A 660 -0.72 14.67 19.68
C GLU A 660 -1.73 14.15 20.70
N TYR A 661 -2.08 12.88 20.59
CA TYR A 661 -3.06 12.27 21.47
C TYR A 661 -2.82 10.77 21.62
N LEU A 662 -2.58 10.33 22.85
CA LEU A 662 -2.39 8.92 23.23
C LEU A 662 -3.66 8.37 23.88
N LEU A 663 -3.80 7.03 23.90
CA LEU A 663 -4.92 6.37 24.59
C LEU A 663 -4.96 6.65 26.11
N THR A 664 -3.84 7.04 26.70
CA THR A 664 -3.73 7.38 28.13
C THR A 664 -4.10 8.83 28.46
N ASP A 665 -4.20 9.70 27.45
CA ASP A 665 -4.52 11.13 27.62
C ASP A 665 -6.02 11.33 27.85
N CYS A 666 -6.42 12.52 28.31
CA CYS A 666 -7.83 12.86 28.57
C CYS A 666 -8.31 14.00 27.68
N VAL A 667 -9.55 13.89 27.19
CA VAL A 667 -10.19 14.91 26.33
C VAL A 667 -10.34 16.24 27.07
N SER A 668 -10.64 16.21 28.37
CA SER A 668 -10.81 17.40 29.19
C SER A 668 -9.54 18.24 29.31
N THR A 669 -8.37 17.61 29.38
CA THR A 669 -7.08 18.29 29.59
C THR A 669 -6.36 18.58 28.28
N ARG A 670 -6.23 17.60 27.38
CA ARG A 670 -5.45 17.77 26.13
C ARG A 670 -6.23 18.42 24.99
N LEU A 671 -7.56 18.28 24.97
CA LEU A 671 -8.44 18.77 23.90
C LEU A 671 -9.45 19.82 24.37
N ASP A 672 -9.23 20.43 25.53
CA ASP A 672 -10.08 21.49 26.09
C ASP A 672 -11.57 21.07 26.21
N GLY A 673 -11.82 19.78 26.48
CA GLY A 673 -13.17 19.21 26.65
C GLY A 673 -13.93 18.94 25.34
N LYS A 674 -13.36 19.23 24.17
CA LYS A 674 -14.02 19.01 22.86
C LYS A 674 -13.23 18.02 22.01
N PRO A 675 -13.77 16.82 21.69
CA PRO A 675 -13.07 15.82 20.86
C PRO A 675 -12.58 16.33 19.50
N TRP A 676 -13.30 17.29 18.90
CA TRP A 676 -13.00 17.87 17.59
C TRP A 676 -11.73 18.73 17.55
N ASN A 677 -11.24 19.15 18.73
CA ASN A 677 -10.01 19.96 18.86
C ASN A 677 -8.74 19.15 18.59
N ILE A 678 -8.85 17.83 18.35
CA ILE A 678 -7.70 17.04 17.88
C ILE A 678 -7.16 17.56 16.55
N MET A 679 -8.05 18.11 15.71
CA MET A 679 -7.68 18.72 14.45
C MET A 679 -7.51 20.23 14.64
N THR A 680 -6.38 20.77 14.19
CA THR A 680 -6.17 22.22 14.19
C THR A 680 -7.00 22.89 13.09
N LEU A 681 -7.08 24.23 13.11
CA LEU A 681 -7.73 24.98 12.04
C LEU A 681 -7.12 24.67 10.66
N LEU A 682 -5.79 24.53 10.60
CA LEU A 682 -5.08 24.14 9.38
C LEU A 682 -5.52 22.75 8.91
N GLY A 683 -5.62 21.78 9.81
CA GLY A 683 -6.09 20.43 9.48
C GLY A 683 -7.52 20.41 8.93
N TRP A 684 -8.45 21.19 9.51
CA TRP A 684 -9.81 21.33 8.99
C TRP A 684 -9.86 21.96 7.60
N ILE A 685 -9.05 22.99 7.34
CA ILE A 685 -8.95 23.62 6.01
C ILE A 685 -8.45 22.60 4.99
N LEU A 686 -7.41 21.83 5.31
CA LEU A 686 -6.86 20.82 4.41
C LEU A 686 -7.88 19.71 4.11
N LEU A 687 -8.63 19.24 5.12
CA LEU A 687 -9.72 18.27 4.93
C LEU A 687 -10.85 18.82 4.07
N LEU A 688 -11.22 20.09 4.24
CA LEU A 688 -12.24 20.73 3.42
C LEU A 688 -11.82 20.75 1.94
N VAL A 689 -10.56 21.07 1.65
CA VAL A 689 -10.02 21.07 0.28
C VAL A 689 -10.05 19.66 -0.32
N VAL A 690 -9.75 18.62 0.46
CA VAL A 690 -9.88 17.22 0.02
C VAL A 690 -11.32 16.89 -0.32
N MET A 691 -12.29 17.26 0.53
CA MET A 691 -13.71 17.00 0.29
C MET A 691 -14.23 17.73 -0.96
N LEU A 692 -13.84 18.99 -1.17
CA LEU A 692 -14.17 19.74 -2.38
C LEU A 692 -13.59 19.09 -3.64
N SER A 693 -12.34 18.61 -3.56
CA SER A 693 -11.68 17.93 -4.68
C SER A 693 -12.38 16.60 -5.03
N LEU A 694 -12.81 15.84 -4.02
CA LEU A 694 -13.59 14.61 -4.22
C LEU A 694 -14.97 14.88 -4.82
N PHE A 695 -15.60 15.98 -4.42
CA PHE A 695 -16.88 16.40 -5.00
C PHE A 695 -16.73 16.70 -6.50
N ILE A 696 -15.66 17.40 -6.91
CA ILE A 696 -15.39 17.68 -8.33
C ILE A 696 -15.24 16.39 -9.13
N VAL A 697 -14.43 15.43 -8.65
CA VAL A 697 -14.25 14.14 -9.35
C VAL A 697 -15.53 13.32 -9.41
N SER A 698 -16.30 13.29 -8.31
CA SER A 698 -17.60 12.62 -8.28
C SER A 698 -18.57 13.18 -9.33
N ARG A 699 -18.59 14.51 -9.50
CA ARG A 699 -19.38 15.18 -10.54
C ARG A 699 -18.93 14.79 -11.95
N VAL A 700 -17.63 14.75 -12.21
CA VAL A 700 -17.09 14.34 -13.52
C VAL A 700 -17.47 12.90 -13.84
N ASN A 701 -17.31 11.98 -12.88
CA ASN A 701 -17.68 10.57 -13.07
C ASN A 701 -19.19 10.37 -13.23
N ALA A 702 -20.01 11.14 -12.53
CA ALA A 702 -21.47 11.07 -12.67
C ALA A 702 -21.94 11.52 -14.07
N ILE A 703 -21.34 12.59 -14.61
CA ILE A 703 -21.64 13.06 -15.98
C ILE A 703 -21.22 12.00 -17.00
N ALA A 704 -19.99 11.49 -16.91
CA ALA A 704 -19.51 10.46 -17.82
C ALA A 704 -20.36 9.18 -17.74
N LYS A 705 -20.81 8.79 -16.55
CA LYS A 705 -21.70 7.63 -16.38
C LYS A 705 -23.04 7.84 -17.09
N SER A 706 -23.63 9.03 -16.97
CA SER A 706 -24.87 9.37 -17.68
C SER A 706 -24.71 9.25 -19.19
N GLU A 707 -23.59 9.74 -19.75
CA GLU A 707 -23.32 9.65 -21.19
C GLU A 707 -23.12 8.20 -21.66
N VAL A 708 -22.47 7.35 -20.85
CA VAL A 708 -22.36 5.92 -21.15
C VAL A 708 -23.72 5.24 -21.13
N ASP A 709 -24.54 5.53 -20.11
CA ASP A 709 -25.87 4.92 -19.97
C ASP A 709 -26.79 5.34 -21.14
N ASP A 710 -26.67 6.59 -21.62
CA ASP A 710 -27.38 7.07 -22.82
C ASP A 710 -26.93 6.32 -24.11
N ILE A 711 -25.62 6.08 -24.28
CA ILE A 711 -25.08 5.34 -25.45
C ILE A 711 -25.55 3.88 -25.45
N ILE A 712 -25.57 3.23 -24.28
CA ILE A 712 -26.02 1.85 -24.17
C ILE A 712 -27.52 1.76 -24.47
N ALA A 713 -28.33 2.70 -23.99
CA ALA A 713 -29.75 2.76 -24.30
C ALA A 713 -29.99 2.92 -25.82
N ASP A 714 -29.24 3.80 -26.48
CA ASP A 714 -29.30 3.98 -27.93
C ASP A 714 -28.90 2.69 -28.70
N GLU A 715 -27.88 1.95 -28.20
CA GLU A 715 -27.43 0.68 -28.79
C GLU A 715 -28.47 -0.43 -28.62
N GLU A 716 -29.07 -0.56 -27.44
CA GLU A 716 -30.15 -1.52 -27.17
C GLU A 716 -31.38 -1.22 -28.04
N ASP A 717 -31.77 0.04 -28.17
CA ASP A 717 -32.87 0.47 -29.04
C ASP A 717 -32.59 0.12 -30.51
N PHE A 718 -31.35 0.30 -30.97
CA PHE A 718 -30.94 -0.10 -32.31
C PHE A 718 -31.00 -1.62 -32.52
N GLN A 719 -30.53 -2.41 -31.55
CA GLN A 719 -30.63 -3.87 -31.62
C GLN A 719 -32.09 -4.34 -31.61
N ASN A 720 -32.93 -3.74 -30.77
CA ASN A 720 -34.36 -4.04 -30.71
C ASN A 720 -35.09 -3.68 -32.03
N ALA A 721 -34.68 -2.60 -32.69
CA ALA A 721 -35.18 -2.22 -34.01
C ALA A 721 -34.74 -3.21 -35.11
N LEU A 722 -33.49 -3.70 -35.06
CA LEU A 722 -32.96 -4.73 -35.97
C LEU A 722 -33.67 -6.08 -35.81
N HIS A 723 -33.98 -6.47 -34.57
CA HIS A 723 -34.72 -7.70 -34.25
C HIS A 723 -36.24 -7.56 -34.44
N GLY A 724 -36.73 -6.39 -34.88
CA GLY A 724 -38.15 -6.16 -35.17
C GLY A 724 -39.07 -6.10 -33.94
N MET A 725 -38.51 -5.87 -32.75
CA MET A 725 -39.22 -5.90 -31.46
C MET A 725 -39.54 -4.52 -30.86
N GLY A 726 -39.28 -3.39 -31.55
CA GLY A 726 -39.56 -2.05 -31.04
C GLY A 726 -40.13 -1.08 -32.08
N PRO A 727 -40.86 -0.02 -31.65
CA PRO A 727 -41.43 0.97 -32.57
C PRO A 727 -40.30 1.76 -33.26
N LYS A 728 -40.34 1.80 -34.58
CA LYS A 728 -39.43 2.62 -35.40
C LYS A 728 -39.53 4.09 -34.97
N ARG A 729 -38.51 4.64 -34.31
CA ARG A 729 -38.36 6.09 -34.14
C ARG A 729 -37.08 6.62 -34.78
N ALA A 730 -37.25 7.82 -35.34
CA ALA A 730 -36.28 8.61 -36.06
C ALA A 730 -35.23 9.22 -35.12
N TRP A 731 -33.98 9.20 -35.57
CA TRP A 731 -32.80 9.52 -34.78
C TRP A 731 -32.62 11.05 -34.63
N ALA A 732 -32.75 11.58 -33.42
CA ALA A 732 -32.68 13.04 -33.19
C ALA A 732 -31.24 13.61 -33.13
N LYS A 733 -30.19 12.77 -33.13
CA LYS A 733 -28.79 13.20 -32.96
C LYS A 733 -27.79 12.59 -33.96
N CYS A 734 -28.22 12.07 -35.11
CA CYS A 734 -27.29 11.88 -36.22
C CYS A 734 -27.01 13.24 -36.88
N PRO A 735 -25.76 13.72 -36.94
CA PRO A 735 -25.43 14.81 -37.85
C PRO A 735 -25.73 14.28 -39.25
N ASN A 736 -26.74 14.84 -39.90
CA ASN A 736 -27.23 14.50 -41.25
C ASN A 736 -28.32 13.41 -41.36
N HIS A 737 -29.31 13.39 -40.46
CA HIS A 737 -30.53 12.57 -40.63
C HIS A 737 -31.28 12.82 -41.97
N ASN A 738 -31.24 14.05 -42.50
CA ASN A 738 -32.05 14.46 -43.66
C ASN A 738 -31.27 14.56 -44.98
N GLU A 739 -29.97 14.23 -45.00
CA GLU A 739 -29.26 14.16 -46.27
C GLU A 739 -29.48 12.78 -46.88
N PRO A 740 -29.91 12.67 -48.15
CA PRO A 740 -29.89 11.39 -48.85
C PRO A 740 -28.48 10.83 -48.79
N VAL A 741 -28.35 9.54 -48.47
CA VAL A 741 -27.06 8.86 -48.50
C VAL A 741 -26.43 9.11 -49.87
N ASP A 742 -25.29 9.77 -49.90
CA ASP A 742 -24.48 9.93 -51.11
C ASP A 742 -24.01 8.53 -51.52
N GLU A 743 -24.82 7.88 -52.37
CA GLU A 743 -24.60 6.51 -52.78
C GLU A 743 -23.28 6.35 -53.54
N GLU A 744 -22.81 7.40 -54.22
CA GLU A 744 -21.54 7.39 -54.92
C GLU A 744 -20.36 7.28 -53.93
N LYS A 745 -20.38 8.13 -52.90
CA LYS A 745 -19.37 8.11 -51.82
C LYS A 745 -19.45 6.85 -50.96
N PHE A 746 -20.64 6.30 -50.79
CA PHE A 746 -20.84 5.00 -50.13
C PHE A 746 -20.24 3.85 -50.95
N ARG A 747 -20.50 3.80 -52.26
CA ARG A 747 -19.94 2.79 -53.18
C ARG A 747 -18.40 2.84 -53.17
N GLU A 748 -17.83 4.04 -53.19
CA GLU A 748 -16.37 4.24 -53.14
C GLU A 748 -15.76 3.70 -51.83
N ARG A 749 -16.33 4.07 -50.67
CA ARG A 749 -15.86 3.60 -49.35
C ARG A 749 -16.02 2.09 -49.17
N LEU A 750 -17.12 1.53 -49.66
CA LEU A 750 -17.35 0.09 -49.58
C LEU A 750 -16.31 -0.67 -50.41
N ALA A 751 -15.99 -0.19 -51.61
CA ALA A 751 -14.96 -0.78 -52.45
C ALA A 751 -13.57 -0.75 -51.77
N THR A 752 -13.17 0.40 -51.20
CA THR A 752 -11.88 0.52 -50.49
C THR A 752 -11.83 -0.36 -49.25
N THR A 753 -12.93 -0.43 -48.49
CA THR A 753 -12.98 -1.21 -47.26
C THR A 753 -12.87 -2.71 -47.56
N LEU A 754 -13.59 -3.20 -48.58
CA LEU A 754 -13.55 -4.60 -49.02
C LEU A 754 -12.16 -5.04 -49.51
N GLU A 755 -11.29 -4.12 -49.93
CA GLU A 755 -9.90 -4.45 -50.31
C GLU A 755 -8.99 -4.76 -49.12
N THR A 756 -9.35 -4.27 -47.92
CA THR A 756 -8.56 -4.43 -46.70
C THR A 756 -9.10 -5.49 -45.74
N MET A 757 -10.30 -6.03 -46.03
CA MET A 757 -10.98 -6.99 -45.17
C MET A 757 -10.47 -8.42 -45.35
N SER A 758 -10.44 -9.16 -44.23
CA SER A 758 -10.18 -10.61 -44.20
C SER A 758 -11.40 -11.41 -44.66
N ARG A 759 -11.19 -12.68 -45.06
CA ARG A 759 -12.26 -13.58 -45.53
C ARG A 759 -13.47 -13.62 -44.58
N THR A 760 -13.21 -13.82 -43.28
CA THR A 760 -14.25 -13.91 -42.24
C THR A 760 -15.04 -12.61 -42.09
N GLN A 761 -14.41 -11.46 -42.34
CA GLN A 761 -15.11 -10.17 -42.32
C GLN A 761 -16.00 -10.00 -43.56
N ILE A 762 -15.52 -10.40 -44.74
CA ILE A 762 -16.31 -10.33 -45.99
C ILE A 762 -17.51 -11.29 -45.94
N GLU A 763 -17.33 -12.48 -45.35
CA GLU A 763 -18.38 -13.47 -45.17
C GLU A 763 -19.48 -12.95 -44.22
N LYS A 764 -19.08 -12.31 -43.12
CA LYS A 764 -20.02 -11.63 -42.21
C LYS A 764 -20.78 -10.49 -42.90
N VAL A 765 -20.09 -9.69 -43.72
CA VAL A 765 -20.73 -8.63 -44.54
C VAL A 765 -21.77 -9.23 -45.47
N ARG A 766 -21.44 -10.33 -46.17
CA ARG A 766 -22.37 -11.06 -47.05
C ARG A 766 -23.60 -11.58 -46.32
N GLU A 767 -23.43 -12.13 -45.11
CA GLU A 767 -24.54 -12.63 -44.28
C GLU A 767 -25.44 -11.50 -43.78
N THR A 768 -24.86 -10.33 -43.44
CA THR A 768 -25.64 -9.16 -42.99
C THR A 768 -26.39 -8.46 -44.12
N MET A 769 -25.84 -8.43 -45.33
CA MET A 769 -26.38 -7.71 -46.50
C MET A 769 -27.54 -8.47 -47.17
N THR A 770 -28.62 -8.69 -46.42
CA THR A 770 -29.86 -9.29 -46.92
C THR A 770 -30.69 -8.29 -47.74
N GLU A 771 -31.56 -8.82 -48.59
CA GLU A 771 -32.44 -8.03 -49.48
C GLU A 771 -33.26 -6.96 -48.72
N ARG A 772 -33.60 -7.25 -47.46
CA ARG A 772 -34.33 -6.37 -46.55
C ARG A 772 -33.50 -5.20 -46.02
N GLN A 773 -32.18 -5.38 -45.84
CA GLN A 773 -31.26 -4.31 -45.42
C GLN A 773 -30.80 -3.43 -46.58
N LEU A 774 -30.91 -3.93 -47.81
CA LEU A 774 -30.57 -3.22 -49.04
C LEU A 774 -31.72 -2.38 -49.62
N ALA A 775 -32.93 -2.51 -49.07
CA ALA A 775 -34.13 -1.78 -49.51
C ALA A 775 -34.03 -0.24 -49.58
N PRO A 776 -33.25 0.46 -48.73
CA PRO A 776 -33.14 1.93 -48.82
C PRO A 776 -32.17 2.45 -49.89
N PHE A 777 -31.44 1.58 -50.60
CA PHE A 777 -30.52 1.97 -51.68
C PHE A 777 -31.18 1.82 -53.06
N SER A 778 -30.73 2.62 -54.03
CA SER A 778 -31.12 2.45 -55.44
C SER A 778 -30.77 1.05 -55.96
N GLU A 779 -31.54 0.55 -56.93
CA GLU A 779 -31.29 -0.72 -57.63
C GLU A 779 -29.84 -0.85 -58.11
N GLU A 780 -29.28 0.23 -58.65
CA GLU A 780 -27.90 0.28 -59.14
C GLU A 780 -26.88 0.04 -58.02
N THR A 781 -27.10 0.65 -56.85
CA THR A 781 -26.23 0.50 -55.69
C THR A 781 -26.40 -0.88 -55.04
N ARG A 782 -27.61 -1.45 -55.03
CA ARG A 782 -27.85 -2.83 -54.58
C ARG A 782 -27.09 -3.84 -55.42
N GLU A 783 -27.15 -3.71 -56.74
CA GLU A 783 -26.39 -4.57 -57.65
C GLU A 783 -24.87 -4.39 -57.48
N PHE A 784 -24.40 -3.15 -57.29
CA PHE A 784 -22.99 -2.87 -57.04
C PHE A 784 -22.49 -3.59 -55.79
N ILE A 785 -23.22 -3.50 -54.67
CA ILE A 785 -22.84 -4.11 -53.39
C ILE A 785 -22.70 -5.63 -53.55
N VAL A 786 -23.72 -6.29 -54.13
CA VAL A 786 -23.70 -7.74 -54.34
C VAL A 786 -22.53 -8.16 -55.23
N ARG A 787 -22.27 -7.41 -56.31
CA ARG A 787 -21.13 -7.66 -57.21
C ARG A 787 -19.78 -7.42 -56.53
N ALA A 788 -19.65 -6.36 -55.73
CA ALA A 788 -18.42 -5.98 -55.04
C ALA A 788 -18.03 -7.02 -53.98
N VAL A 789 -18.99 -7.47 -53.17
CA VAL A 789 -18.79 -8.52 -52.15
C VAL A 789 -18.43 -9.86 -52.81
N ALA A 790 -19.14 -10.25 -53.88
CA ALA A 790 -18.83 -11.48 -54.63
C ALA A 790 -17.46 -11.41 -55.34
N SER A 791 -17.05 -10.23 -55.78
CA SER A 791 -15.71 -9.99 -56.35
C SER A 791 -14.62 -10.06 -55.27
N ALA A 792 -14.86 -9.48 -54.09
CA ALA A 792 -13.93 -9.53 -52.96
C ALA A 792 -13.73 -10.97 -52.44
N MET A 793 -14.80 -11.76 -52.28
CA MET A 793 -14.71 -13.18 -51.93
C MET A 793 -13.86 -13.96 -52.94
N ARG A 794 -14.14 -13.81 -54.24
CA ARG A 794 -13.36 -14.48 -55.31
C ARG A 794 -11.89 -14.07 -55.34
N ARG A 795 -11.55 -12.84 -54.93
CA ARG A 795 -10.17 -12.36 -54.81
C ARG A 795 -9.45 -13.02 -53.65
N VAL A 796 -10.12 -13.17 -52.51
CA VAL A 796 -9.56 -13.82 -51.33
C VAL A 796 -9.46 -15.34 -51.52
N ASP A 797 -10.36 -15.97 -52.28
CA ASP A 797 -10.27 -17.40 -52.62
C ASP A 797 -9.15 -17.74 -53.64
N LYS A 798 -8.61 -16.72 -54.35
CA LYS A 798 -7.50 -16.88 -55.31
C LYS A 798 -6.12 -16.57 -54.71
N LYS A 799 -6.06 -15.98 -53.52
CA LYS A 799 -4.84 -15.78 -52.74
C LYS A 799 -4.66 -16.92 -51.76
#